data_AF-A0A2A6CVW4-F1
#
_entry.id   AF-A0A2A6CVW4-F1
#
_cell.length_a   1.000
_cell.length_b   1.000
_cell.length_c   1.000
_cell.angle_alpha   90.00
_cell.angle_beta   90.00
_cell.angle_gamma   90.00
#
_symmetry.space_group_name_H-M   'P 1'
#
loop_
_entity.id
_entity.type
_entity.pdbx_description
1 polymer ?
#
loop_
_entity_poly.entity_id
_entity_poly.type
_entity_poly.pdbx_seq_one_letter_code
_entity_poly.pdbx_strand_id
1 'polypeptide(L)'
;MGPPPPLPSRSAMACAKSSGDAAKIVALLESLHAKIDAMPKCECNTLRQELVDLKRSLDKTTDKQPLSLPAPTQDTYSVVKRALNDASTYAEKAKRAVWVGREELSTPDQTTSADQKAIESLCEELNDPHISDALKNGQIQHHRHPHEKGDRKRRILKIAFTDEKTRDKFLSLCRSSRPDTITKTPGNFVRRDLCPYELDLERKARIDAYTMNCKLGALVYGIRDEKLIKFNGSNSRPLPSDYANRPPRGFNNTSLNANVNVNTSLLFDTVNQSNDSSILGSISPMQVKPNDTSTSTANGYNLILLTETWLTNDDSDAYLMGSADDYVVFRKDRTVTPDKSRGGGVAILVSPLLHPILIDTFSSDGIETLVIDIHPSIPIRSTRICLVYRSPSCSSPSLQSFLSFIEPLIGNLPFLICGDLNFPNIDWTSLTSPTQNDFLSFASDNRMTQFVNFKTRGENTLDLILCNKDIVRNVAPTIPFADHSSITFSLGHASPPSREFVPSRQYHLADWESINNCMSAHDWTLALSSLDADNAFSYFSEFANSVLDTFVPKTTSAPFSRYPKHLRILYGKSQRASIAAPNSVRTIHIVKRFERSLREHSVRIETSVVDSKNPKAFYALCKSRLKSCNSAPPGIVDIDGTHLLSNTDKAHAFSRYFASYFINGIPLTVSPFMKDLGVIMHPSLKFTDHVSKMTSKARAKVNLMFKCFFSSDPNLYSRAYTTFIRPLLEYGSVIWSPHTVTLANQIEAVQRNFSLRLFTRCRIPYSLYPDRINQLSLQTLEHRRFISDLLFLHKSVHGFYSYDHSNLFKLSPLIRSLRRAHSLRIALPFVPPTSHSSFVTRVIDQWNVLSEEYAISSPFNFRSHLLSLPSISFSSDSLLRL
;
A
#
# COMPACT_ATOMS: atom_id res chain seq x y z
N MET A 1 17.63 62.47 31.05
CA MET A 1 18.87 61.66 31.08
C MET A 1 18.53 60.26 31.57
N GLY A 2 19.29 59.23 31.18
CA GLY A 2 19.24 57.89 31.79
C GLY A 2 18.25 56.91 31.14
N PRO A 3 18.71 55.74 30.65
CA PRO A 3 17.85 54.62 30.28
C PRO A 3 17.53 53.74 31.52
N PRO A 4 16.42 52.97 31.51
CA PRO A 4 16.16 51.97 32.54
C PRO A 4 17.02 50.70 32.34
N PRO A 5 17.48 50.03 33.42
CA PRO A 5 18.35 48.85 33.36
C PRO A 5 17.58 47.50 33.31
N PRO A 6 18.27 46.36 33.04
CA PRO A 6 17.64 45.04 32.87
C PRO A 6 17.81 44.04 34.06
N LEU A 7 16.84 43.11 34.18
CA LEU A 7 16.89 41.76 34.80
C LEU A 7 17.16 41.66 36.33
N PRO A 8 16.55 40.65 37.02
CA PRO A 8 17.01 39.25 37.08
C PRO A 8 15.88 38.24 36.71
N SER A 9 16.08 37.14 35.97
CA SER A 9 16.90 35.92 36.16
C SER A 9 16.35 34.87 37.14
N ARG A 10 16.17 33.64 36.65
CA ARG A 10 15.65 32.42 37.30
C ARG A 10 16.44 32.01 38.57
N SER A 11 15.77 31.50 39.61
CA SER A 11 15.54 30.04 39.82
C SER A 11 15.33 29.65 41.29
N ALA A 12 14.27 28.88 41.59
CA ALA A 12 14.23 27.88 42.66
C ALA A 12 13.09 26.89 42.39
N MET A 13 13.29 25.60 42.70
CA MET A 13 12.30 24.52 42.52
C MET A 13 11.32 24.44 43.71
N ALA A 14 10.10 23.94 43.51
CA ALA A 14 9.64 22.63 44.04
C ALA A 14 8.11 22.40 43.94
N CYS A 15 7.76 21.14 43.63
CA CYS A 15 6.57 20.37 44.05
C CYS A 15 5.74 20.94 45.23
N ALA A 16 4.40 20.85 45.32
CA ALA A 16 3.50 19.79 44.85
C ALA A 16 2.00 20.13 45.05
N LYS A 17 1.14 19.47 44.24
CA LYS A 17 -0.24 19.00 44.51
C LYS A 17 -1.34 19.99 45.01
N SER A 18 -2.44 19.97 44.26
CA SER A 18 -3.75 19.61 44.80
C SER A 18 -4.57 18.88 43.72
N SER A 19 -5.04 17.67 44.02
CA SER A 19 -6.08 16.97 43.24
C SER A 19 -7.49 17.31 43.74
N GLY A 20 -7.63 18.28 44.66
CA GLY A 20 -8.89 18.65 45.28
C GLY A 20 -9.79 19.50 44.39
N ASP A 21 -9.22 20.25 43.45
CA ASP A 21 -9.98 21.22 42.67
C ASP A 21 -10.82 20.54 41.58
N ALA A 22 -10.33 19.46 40.99
CA ALA A 22 -11.12 18.61 40.09
C ALA A 22 -12.32 17.97 40.81
N ALA A 23 -12.14 17.48 42.04
CA ALA A 23 -13.23 16.89 42.83
C ALA A 23 -14.28 17.94 43.23
N LYS A 24 -13.86 19.16 43.58
CA LYS A 24 -14.79 20.29 43.83
C LYS A 24 -15.58 20.68 42.59
N ILE A 25 -14.94 20.70 41.41
CA ILE A 25 -15.61 21.01 40.14
C ILE A 25 -16.65 19.94 39.79
N VAL A 26 -16.34 18.65 39.97
CA VAL A 26 -17.30 17.55 39.74
C VAL A 26 -18.47 17.65 40.71
N ALA A 27 -18.23 17.85 42.01
CA ALA A 27 -19.31 18.02 43.00
C ALA A 27 -20.21 19.24 42.73
N LEU A 28 -19.64 20.34 42.22
CA LEU A 28 -20.42 21.52 41.78
C LEU A 28 -21.26 21.20 40.54
N LEU A 29 -20.73 20.47 39.57
CA LEU A 29 -21.45 20.05 38.35
C LEU A 29 -22.58 19.06 38.66
N GLU A 30 -22.38 18.11 39.57
CA GLU A 30 -23.41 17.18 40.03
C GLU A 30 -24.52 17.90 40.80
N SER A 31 -24.16 18.85 41.68
CA SER A 31 -25.13 19.71 42.38
C SER A 31 -25.94 20.61 41.43
N LEU A 32 -25.33 21.10 40.35
CA LEU A 32 -26.04 21.88 39.33
C LEU A 32 -27.02 21.01 38.52
N HIS A 33 -26.63 19.81 38.10
CA HIS A 33 -27.54 18.89 37.39
C HIS A 33 -28.75 18.53 38.25
N ALA A 34 -28.53 18.17 39.52
CA ALA A 34 -29.62 17.86 40.46
C ALA A 34 -30.60 19.03 40.69
N LYS A 35 -30.14 20.29 40.54
CA LYS A 35 -31.01 21.48 40.59
C LYS A 35 -31.73 21.75 39.28
N ILE A 36 -31.08 21.50 38.13
CA ILE A 36 -31.67 21.66 36.80
C ILE A 36 -32.81 20.64 36.57
N ASP A 37 -32.65 19.41 37.06
CA ASP A 37 -33.69 18.37 36.94
C ASP A 37 -34.90 18.59 37.87
N ALA A 38 -34.79 19.50 38.84
CA ALA A 38 -35.80 19.72 39.89
C ALA A 38 -36.71 20.95 39.68
N MET A 39 -36.55 21.74 38.60
CA MET A 39 -37.32 22.98 38.38
C MET A 39 -37.98 23.07 36.99
N PRO A 40 -39.18 23.70 36.89
CA PRO A 40 -39.92 23.80 35.62
C PRO A 40 -39.24 24.69 34.57
N LYS A 41 -39.51 24.39 33.30
CA LYS A 41 -38.69 24.71 32.11
C LYS A 41 -38.33 26.17 31.80
N CYS A 42 -38.88 27.18 32.48
CA CYS A 42 -38.76 28.59 32.08
C CYS A 42 -37.46 29.30 32.54
N GLU A 43 -36.81 28.85 33.62
CA GLU A 43 -35.58 29.51 34.14
C GLU A 43 -34.26 28.86 33.65
N CYS A 44 -34.36 27.79 32.84
CA CYS A 44 -33.22 26.95 32.44
C CYS A 44 -32.20 27.67 31.51
N ASN A 45 -32.58 28.80 30.90
CA ASN A 45 -31.72 29.49 29.92
C ASN A 45 -30.58 30.29 30.56
N THR A 46 -30.80 30.91 31.73
CA THR A 46 -29.77 31.71 32.42
C THR A 46 -28.62 30.83 32.92
N LEU A 47 -28.96 29.69 33.54
CA LEU A 47 -27.96 28.71 34.01
C LEU A 47 -27.22 28.01 32.86
N ARG A 48 -27.88 27.79 31.70
CA ARG A 48 -27.18 27.33 30.49
C ARG A 48 -26.16 28.33 29.99
N GLN A 49 -26.46 29.63 30.09
CA GLN A 49 -25.53 30.68 29.70
C GLN A 49 -24.32 30.74 30.64
N GLU A 50 -24.53 30.70 31.96
CA GLU A 50 -23.43 30.61 32.94
C GLU A 50 -22.55 29.37 32.73
N LEU A 51 -23.14 28.21 32.42
CA LEU A 51 -22.39 26.98 32.15
C LEU A 51 -21.58 27.06 30.84
N VAL A 52 -22.10 27.74 29.81
CA VAL A 52 -21.36 28.06 28.58
C VAL A 52 -20.19 29.01 28.87
N ASP A 53 -20.38 30.03 29.70
CA ASP A 53 -19.34 31.01 30.02
C ASP A 53 -18.25 30.42 30.94
N LEU A 54 -18.59 29.52 31.86
CA LEU A 54 -17.64 28.71 32.64
C LEU A 54 -16.78 27.82 31.73
N LYS A 55 -17.40 27.18 30.73
CA LYS A 55 -16.70 26.35 29.74
C LYS A 55 -15.76 27.20 28.86
N ARG A 56 -16.24 28.36 28.41
CA ARG A 56 -15.49 29.38 27.65
C ARG A 56 -14.34 30.00 28.46
N SER A 57 -14.40 29.97 29.79
CA SER A 57 -13.30 30.35 30.68
C SER A 57 -12.24 29.24 30.80
N LEU A 58 -12.63 27.97 30.74
CA LEU A 58 -11.71 26.83 30.81
C LEU A 58 -10.87 26.73 29.52
N ASP A 59 -11.52 26.88 28.36
CA ASP A 59 -10.89 26.76 27.03
C ASP A 59 -9.82 27.85 26.76
N LYS A 60 -9.87 28.99 27.47
CA LYS A 60 -8.88 30.07 27.35
C LYS A 60 -7.51 29.75 27.96
N THR A 61 -7.36 28.66 28.72
CA THR A 61 -6.08 28.32 29.38
C THR A 61 -5.16 27.39 28.57
N THR A 62 -5.58 26.94 27.38
CA THR A 62 -4.86 25.95 26.57
C THR A 62 -4.56 26.42 25.15
N ASP A 63 -3.91 27.58 25.00
CA ASP A 63 -3.43 28.03 23.68
C ASP A 63 -2.02 27.49 23.36
N LYS A 64 -1.97 26.18 23.07
CA LYS A 64 -0.89 25.51 22.31
C LYS A 64 -1.49 24.40 21.45
N GLN A 65 -1.46 24.59 20.14
CA GLN A 65 -2.04 23.68 19.13
C GLN A 65 -1.64 22.20 19.29
N PRO A 66 -2.62 21.28 19.29
CA PRO A 66 -2.45 19.91 18.81
C PRO A 66 -2.81 19.83 17.32
N LEU A 67 -2.00 19.13 16.51
CA LEU A 67 -2.39 18.79 15.13
C LEU A 67 -3.53 17.75 15.14
N SER A 68 -4.55 17.97 14.32
CA SER A 68 -5.68 17.05 14.15
C SER A 68 -5.29 15.81 13.34
N LEU A 69 -5.56 14.62 13.89
CA LEU A 69 -5.59 13.36 13.14
C LEU A 69 -6.86 13.26 12.28
N PRO A 70 -6.84 12.58 11.11
CA PRO A 70 -8.05 12.30 10.34
C PRO A 70 -8.93 11.26 11.04
N ALA A 71 -10.25 11.36 10.88
CA ALA A 71 -11.19 10.35 11.35
C ALA A 71 -11.01 9.01 10.60
N PRO A 72 -11.22 7.84 11.26
CA PRO A 72 -11.13 6.54 10.61
C PRO A 72 -12.28 6.32 9.62
N THR A 73 -12.01 5.56 8.55
CA THR A 73 -13.02 5.24 7.52
C THR A 73 -14.04 4.20 8.02
N GLN A 74 -15.23 4.22 7.42
CA GLN A 74 -16.40 3.44 7.85
C GLN A 74 -16.20 1.90 7.78
N ASP A 75 -15.32 1.41 6.91
CA ASP A 75 -14.88 0.00 6.87
C ASP A 75 -14.15 -0.43 8.14
N THR A 76 -13.38 0.47 8.75
CA THR A 76 -12.74 0.23 10.05
C THR A 76 -13.80 0.01 11.13
N TYR A 77 -14.91 0.77 11.07
CA TYR A 77 -16.01 0.64 12.01
C TYR A 77 -16.81 -0.65 11.80
N SER A 78 -17.05 -1.10 10.57
CA SER A 78 -17.74 -2.37 10.31
C SER A 78 -16.89 -3.59 10.73
N VAL A 79 -15.58 -3.57 10.48
CA VAL A 79 -14.65 -4.61 10.95
C VAL A 79 -14.52 -4.60 12.47
N VAL A 80 -14.40 -3.43 13.11
CA VAL A 80 -14.38 -3.31 14.57
C VAL A 80 -15.71 -3.76 15.18
N LYS A 81 -16.85 -3.41 14.59
CA LYS A 81 -18.19 -3.82 15.06
C LYS A 81 -18.43 -5.32 14.87
N ARG A 82 -17.90 -5.93 13.80
CA ARG A 82 -17.92 -7.39 13.61
C ARG A 82 -17.00 -8.10 14.61
N ALA A 83 -15.79 -7.59 14.83
CA ALA A 83 -14.88 -8.09 15.84
C ALA A 83 -15.45 -7.97 17.27
N LEU A 84 -16.18 -6.88 17.58
CA LEU A 84 -16.92 -6.70 18.84
C LEU A 84 -18.10 -7.67 18.98
N ASN A 85 -18.87 -7.88 17.91
CA ASN A 85 -20.00 -8.82 17.92
C ASN A 85 -19.54 -10.28 18.04
N ASP A 86 -18.47 -10.66 17.33
CA ASP A 86 -17.92 -12.03 17.36
C ASP A 86 -17.07 -12.30 18.62
N ALA A 87 -16.64 -11.26 19.36
CA ALA A 87 -15.80 -11.39 20.56
C ALA A 87 -16.40 -12.33 21.63
N SER A 88 -17.72 -12.31 21.81
CA SER A 88 -18.43 -13.22 22.72
C SER A 88 -18.33 -14.68 22.25
N THR A 89 -18.53 -14.93 20.95
CA THR A 89 -18.42 -16.26 20.34
C THR A 89 -16.97 -16.78 20.38
N TYR A 90 -15.99 -15.90 20.20
CA TYR A 90 -14.57 -16.23 20.35
C TYR A 90 -14.21 -16.55 21.80
N ALA A 91 -14.63 -15.74 22.77
CA ALA A 91 -14.42 -16.00 24.19
C ALA A 91 -15.03 -17.35 24.63
N GLU A 92 -16.23 -17.67 24.17
CA GLU A 92 -16.88 -18.96 24.45
C GLU A 92 -16.23 -20.14 23.72
N LYS A 93 -15.56 -19.95 22.57
CA LYS A 93 -14.73 -20.99 21.94
C LYS A 93 -13.39 -21.16 22.63
N ALA A 94 -12.79 -20.08 23.14
CA ALA A 94 -11.58 -20.13 23.95
C ALA A 94 -11.75 -20.92 25.26
N LYS A 95 -12.99 -21.15 25.73
CA LYS A 95 -13.29 -22.02 26.88
C LYS A 95 -13.60 -23.48 26.50
N ARG A 96 -13.42 -23.90 25.23
CA ARG A 96 -13.84 -25.23 24.75
C ARG A 96 -12.73 -26.05 24.10
N ALA A 97 -12.77 -27.36 24.36
CA ALA A 97 -12.01 -28.38 23.65
C ALA A 97 -12.96 -29.29 22.84
N VAL A 98 -12.41 -30.01 21.87
CA VAL A 98 -13.10 -30.94 20.98
C VAL A 98 -12.33 -32.25 20.93
N TRP A 99 -13.02 -33.34 21.26
CA TRP A 99 -12.57 -34.71 21.08
C TRP A 99 -13.14 -35.25 19.77
N VAL A 100 -12.23 -35.58 18.85
CA VAL A 100 -12.52 -36.10 17.50
C VAL A 100 -12.21 -37.60 17.46
N GLY A 101 -12.98 -38.35 16.66
CA GLY A 101 -12.74 -39.77 16.36
C GLY A 101 -13.66 -40.74 17.11
N ARG A 102 -14.03 -40.40 18.35
CA ARG A 102 -14.77 -41.25 19.30
C ARG A 102 -16.12 -41.75 18.75
N GLU A 103 -16.34 -43.06 18.85
CA GLU A 103 -17.53 -43.72 18.30
C GLU A 103 -18.80 -43.43 19.10
N GLU A 104 -19.96 -43.76 18.53
CA GLU A 104 -21.28 -43.64 19.14
C GLU A 104 -21.86 -45.05 19.30
N LEU A 105 -22.58 -45.31 20.40
CA LEU A 105 -23.27 -46.58 20.63
C LEU A 105 -24.65 -46.59 19.94
N SER A 106 -25.36 -47.73 20.03
CA SER A 106 -26.63 -47.95 19.33
C SER A 106 -27.75 -47.02 19.78
N THR A 107 -27.75 -46.55 21.05
CA THR A 107 -28.72 -45.56 21.54
C THR A 107 -28.05 -44.26 22.03
N PRO A 108 -28.76 -43.11 22.00
CA PRO A 108 -28.25 -41.84 22.50
C PRO A 108 -27.86 -41.89 23.99
N ASP A 109 -28.69 -42.51 24.84
CA ASP A 109 -28.47 -42.54 26.29
C ASP A 109 -27.26 -43.41 26.68
N GLN A 110 -27.06 -44.53 25.98
CA GLN A 110 -25.87 -45.35 26.12
C GLN A 110 -24.62 -44.58 25.65
N THR A 111 -24.75 -43.81 24.56
CA THR A 111 -23.64 -42.96 24.06
C THR A 111 -23.26 -41.89 25.08
N THR A 112 -24.22 -41.16 25.64
CA THR A 112 -23.97 -40.14 26.68
C THR A 112 -23.37 -40.74 27.95
N SER A 113 -23.90 -41.89 28.39
CA SER A 113 -23.38 -42.62 29.57
C SER A 113 -21.95 -43.13 29.36
N ALA A 114 -21.63 -43.60 28.15
CA ALA A 114 -20.27 -43.96 27.78
C ALA A 114 -19.37 -42.72 27.68
N ASP A 115 -19.86 -41.63 27.12
CA ASP A 115 -19.12 -40.38 26.94
C ASP A 115 -18.64 -39.82 28.27
N GLN A 116 -19.54 -39.70 29.25
CA GLN A 116 -19.25 -39.32 30.64
C GLN A 116 -18.16 -40.21 31.26
N LYS A 117 -18.33 -41.55 31.21
CA LYS A 117 -17.39 -42.50 31.82
C LYS A 117 -15.94 -42.39 31.31
N ALA A 118 -15.73 -42.03 30.05
CA ALA A 118 -14.35 -41.83 29.54
C ALA A 118 -13.88 -40.36 29.60
N ILE A 119 -14.72 -39.41 29.99
CA ILE A 119 -14.23 -38.11 30.50
C ILE A 119 -13.75 -38.29 31.94
N GLU A 120 -14.47 -39.07 32.75
CA GLU A 120 -14.03 -39.48 34.10
C GLU A 120 -12.69 -40.24 34.04
N SER A 121 -12.62 -41.35 33.28
CA SER A 121 -11.38 -42.11 33.06
C SER A 121 -10.24 -41.26 32.49
N LEU A 122 -10.54 -40.30 31.61
CA LEU A 122 -9.53 -39.37 31.08
C LEU A 122 -9.01 -38.42 32.17
N CYS A 123 -9.88 -37.88 33.03
CA CYS A 123 -9.46 -37.00 34.11
C CYS A 123 -8.67 -37.74 35.20
N GLU A 124 -9.00 -39.01 35.46
CA GLU A 124 -8.22 -39.91 36.31
C GLU A 124 -6.82 -40.20 35.71
N GLU A 125 -6.74 -40.56 34.43
CA GLU A 125 -5.46 -40.78 33.72
C GLU A 125 -4.55 -39.54 33.67
N LEU A 126 -5.13 -38.32 33.69
CA LEU A 126 -4.35 -37.07 33.70
C LEU A 126 -3.75 -36.74 35.09
N ASN A 127 -4.24 -37.37 36.16
CA ASN A 127 -3.70 -37.31 37.52
C ASN A 127 -3.42 -35.88 38.05
N ASP A 128 -4.32 -34.93 37.79
CA ASP A 128 -4.23 -33.54 38.26
C ASP A 128 -5.43 -33.19 39.16
N PRO A 129 -5.22 -32.89 40.46
CA PRO A 129 -6.31 -32.66 41.41
C PRO A 129 -7.30 -31.57 40.96
N HIS A 130 -6.79 -30.49 40.37
CA HIS A 130 -7.60 -29.34 39.95
C HIS A 130 -8.52 -29.66 38.76
N ILE A 131 -8.19 -30.65 37.93
CA ILE A 131 -9.06 -31.11 36.84
C ILE A 131 -10.10 -32.11 37.38
N SER A 132 -9.69 -33.03 38.26
CA SER A 132 -10.60 -33.97 38.92
C SER A 132 -11.65 -33.28 39.78
N ASP A 133 -11.27 -32.23 40.51
CA ASP A 133 -12.20 -31.44 41.32
C ASP A 133 -13.10 -30.55 40.46
N ALA A 134 -12.59 -29.98 39.36
CA ALA A 134 -13.41 -29.25 38.40
C ALA A 134 -14.48 -30.14 37.73
N LEU A 135 -14.17 -31.41 37.46
CA LEU A 135 -15.16 -32.37 36.97
C LEU A 135 -16.23 -32.67 38.03
N LYS A 136 -15.82 -32.98 39.27
CA LYS A 136 -16.75 -33.25 40.40
C LYS A 136 -17.67 -32.08 40.72
N ASN A 137 -17.17 -30.86 40.59
CA ASN A 137 -17.91 -29.62 40.83
C ASN A 137 -18.77 -29.16 39.63
N GLY A 138 -18.86 -29.96 38.55
CA GLY A 138 -19.68 -29.64 37.37
C GLY A 138 -19.14 -28.48 36.50
N GLN A 139 -17.88 -28.09 36.70
CA GLN A 139 -17.19 -27.02 35.97
C GLN A 139 -16.65 -27.48 34.60
N ILE A 140 -16.59 -28.80 34.39
CA ILE A 140 -16.31 -29.43 33.10
C ILE A 140 -17.61 -30.09 32.61
N GLN A 141 -18.14 -29.60 31.49
CA GLN A 141 -19.38 -30.11 30.89
C GLN A 141 -19.11 -30.62 29.47
N HIS A 142 -19.94 -31.53 28.97
CA HIS A 142 -19.76 -32.08 27.63
C HIS A 142 -21.07 -32.25 26.85
N HIS A 143 -20.99 -32.18 25.52
CA HIS A 143 -22.10 -32.52 24.63
C HIS A 143 -21.57 -32.99 23.26
N ARG A 144 -22.34 -33.83 22.56
CA ARG A 144 -22.09 -34.15 21.15
C ARG A 144 -22.63 -33.02 20.26
N HIS A 145 -21.85 -32.65 19.23
CA HIS A 145 -22.20 -31.58 18.30
C HIS A 145 -22.14 -32.04 16.83
N PRO A 146 -23.12 -31.69 15.97
CA PRO A 146 -24.40 -31.04 16.31
C PRO A 146 -25.26 -31.91 17.24
N HIS A 147 -26.24 -31.32 17.92
CA HIS A 147 -27.11 -32.06 18.85
C HIS A 147 -27.89 -33.16 18.12
N GLU A 148 -28.53 -32.80 17.01
CA GLU A 148 -29.23 -33.72 16.11
C GLU A 148 -28.28 -34.46 15.16
N LYS A 149 -28.62 -35.71 14.82
CA LYS A 149 -27.78 -36.61 14.01
C LYS A 149 -28.32 -36.71 12.59
N GLY A 150 -27.70 -36.02 11.64
CA GLY A 150 -27.99 -36.18 10.21
C GLY A 150 -27.35 -37.43 9.59
N ASP A 151 -27.93 -37.90 8.47
CA ASP A 151 -27.78 -39.25 7.87
C ASP A 151 -26.42 -39.95 7.91
N ARG A 152 -25.30 -39.23 7.74
CA ARG A 152 -23.96 -39.83 7.55
C ARG A 152 -22.80 -39.10 8.25
N LYS A 153 -23.03 -38.43 9.38
CA LYS A 153 -21.96 -37.72 10.14
C LYS A 153 -21.75 -38.32 11.54
N ARG A 154 -20.51 -38.73 11.85
CA ARG A 154 -20.05 -38.99 13.23
C ARG A 154 -20.04 -37.65 13.99
N ARG A 155 -20.67 -37.56 15.16
CA ARG A 155 -20.72 -36.31 15.96
C ARG A 155 -19.46 -36.15 16.81
N ILE A 156 -18.89 -34.95 16.84
CA ILE A 156 -17.74 -34.61 17.69
C ILE A 156 -18.19 -34.37 19.13
N LEU A 157 -17.35 -34.71 20.11
CA LEU A 157 -17.61 -34.47 21.52
C LEU A 157 -16.96 -33.15 21.93
N LYS A 158 -17.76 -32.15 22.27
CA LYS A 158 -17.29 -30.85 22.79
C LYS A 158 -17.23 -30.90 24.31
N ILE A 159 -16.13 -30.41 24.87
CA ILE A 159 -15.90 -30.28 26.31
C ILE A 159 -15.78 -28.79 26.61
N ALA A 160 -16.60 -28.28 27.52
CA ALA A 160 -16.62 -26.89 27.95
C ALA A 160 -16.05 -26.77 29.37
N PHE A 161 -15.30 -25.69 29.58
CA PHE A 161 -14.65 -25.34 30.84
C PHE A 161 -15.13 -23.97 31.30
N THR A 162 -14.99 -23.67 32.59
CA THR A 162 -15.28 -22.33 33.15
C THR A 162 -14.41 -21.23 32.57
N ASP A 163 -13.15 -21.54 32.27
CA ASP A 163 -12.11 -20.57 31.92
C ASP A 163 -11.07 -21.16 30.96
N GLU A 164 -10.37 -20.27 30.24
CA GLU A 164 -9.36 -20.65 29.26
C GLU A 164 -8.12 -21.31 29.88
N LYS A 165 -7.74 -20.94 31.12
CA LYS A 165 -6.54 -21.49 31.77
C LYS A 165 -6.73 -22.96 32.12
N THR A 166 -7.90 -23.32 32.64
CA THR A 166 -8.28 -24.73 32.91
C THR A 166 -8.34 -25.52 31.60
N ARG A 167 -8.92 -24.97 30.52
CA ARG A 167 -8.92 -25.59 29.17
C ARG A 167 -7.50 -25.85 28.66
N ASP A 168 -6.59 -24.88 28.78
CA ASP A 168 -5.22 -25.04 28.28
C ASP A 168 -4.37 -25.94 29.15
N LYS A 169 -4.57 -25.95 30.47
CA LYS A 169 -3.95 -26.92 31.37
C LYS A 169 -4.37 -28.35 31.00
N PHE A 170 -5.66 -28.58 30.78
CA PHE A 170 -6.20 -29.86 30.33
C PHE A 170 -5.60 -30.28 28.97
N LEU A 171 -5.61 -29.41 27.96
CA LEU A 171 -5.01 -29.70 26.66
C LEU A 171 -3.49 -29.94 26.74
N SER A 172 -2.78 -29.24 27.62
CA SER A 172 -1.35 -29.45 27.86
C SER A 172 -1.09 -30.84 28.45
N LEU A 173 -1.84 -31.24 29.48
CA LEU A 173 -1.69 -32.54 30.13
C LEU A 173 -2.06 -33.70 29.18
N CYS A 174 -3.11 -33.56 28.36
CA CYS A 174 -3.43 -34.52 27.29
C CYS A 174 -2.27 -34.70 26.29
N ARG A 175 -1.48 -33.65 26.03
CA ARG A 175 -0.32 -33.69 25.11
C ARG A 175 0.92 -34.30 25.77
N SER A 176 1.17 -34.01 27.07
CA SER A 176 2.34 -34.52 27.80
C SER A 176 2.17 -35.97 28.25
N SER A 177 1.04 -36.29 28.89
CA SER A 177 0.80 -37.57 29.55
C SER A 177 0.32 -38.67 28.58
N ARG A 178 -0.17 -38.28 27.39
CA ARG A 178 -0.62 -39.19 26.32
C ARG A 178 -1.57 -40.31 26.80
N PRO A 179 -2.68 -39.96 27.48
CA PRO A 179 -3.60 -40.92 28.09
C PRO A 179 -4.05 -42.01 27.10
N ASP A 180 -4.05 -43.26 27.55
CA ASP A 180 -4.43 -44.44 26.77
C ASP A 180 -5.89 -44.34 26.30
N THR A 181 -6.76 -43.71 27.11
CA THR A 181 -8.14 -43.38 26.75
C THR A 181 -8.25 -42.57 25.43
N ILE A 182 -7.23 -41.76 25.08
CA ILE A 182 -7.17 -41.06 23.78
C ILE A 182 -6.36 -41.87 22.75
N THR A 183 -5.20 -42.40 23.13
CA THR A 183 -4.19 -42.89 22.17
C THR A 183 -4.43 -44.32 21.66
N LYS A 184 -5.21 -45.14 22.38
CA LYS A 184 -5.46 -46.55 22.06
C LYS A 184 -6.25 -46.78 20.77
N THR A 185 -7.06 -45.81 20.34
CA THR A 185 -7.89 -45.92 19.12
C THR A 185 -7.32 -45.02 18.00
N PRO A 186 -6.92 -45.58 16.84
CA PRO A 186 -6.41 -44.79 15.72
C PRO A 186 -7.41 -43.74 15.24
N GLY A 187 -6.96 -42.47 15.18
CA GLY A 187 -7.80 -41.34 14.75
C GLY A 187 -8.51 -40.60 15.88
N ASN A 188 -8.41 -41.07 17.13
CA ASN A 188 -8.85 -40.29 18.30
C ASN A 188 -7.83 -39.21 18.66
N PHE A 189 -8.29 -37.99 18.87
CA PHE A 189 -7.48 -36.89 19.41
C PHE A 189 -8.34 -35.80 20.03
N VAL A 190 -7.76 -35.03 20.96
CA VAL A 190 -8.38 -33.87 21.58
C VAL A 190 -7.62 -32.60 21.16
N ARG A 191 -8.36 -31.56 20.77
CA ARG A 191 -7.80 -30.24 20.41
C ARG A 191 -8.68 -29.09 20.89
N ARG A 192 -8.25 -27.83 20.71
CA ARG A 192 -9.10 -26.64 20.91
C ARG A 192 -10.31 -26.64 19.96
N ASP A 193 -11.43 -26.05 20.38
CA ASP A 193 -12.55 -25.76 19.47
C ASP A 193 -12.13 -24.60 18.55
N LEU A 194 -12.12 -24.86 17.24
CA LEU A 194 -11.59 -23.91 16.26
C LEU A 194 -12.67 -22.95 15.76
N CYS A 195 -12.24 -21.73 15.50
CA CYS A 195 -13.06 -20.70 14.85
C CYS A 195 -13.39 -21.10 13.40
N PRO A 196 -14.45 -20.54 12.77
CA PRO A 196 -14.79 -20.90 11.39
C PRO A 196 -13.63 -20.68 10.42
N TYR A 197 -12.95 -19.53 10.51
CA TYR A 197 -11.75 -19.21 9.75
C TYR A 197 -10.58 -20.19 10.00
N GLU A 198 -10.33 -20.55 11.26
CA GLU A 198 -9.29 -21.54 11.63
C GLU A 198 -9.62 -22.94 11.07
N LEU A 199 -10.90 -23.33 11.05
CA LEU A 199 -11.31 -24.60 10.40
C LEU A 199 -11.04 -24.60 8.89
N ASP A 200 -11.15 -23.45 8.22
CA ASP A 200 -10.85 -23.33 6.79
C ASP A 200 -9.36 -23.35 6.49
N LEU A 201 -8.54 -22.73 7.35
CA LEU A 201 -7.08 -22.91 7.32
C LEU A 201 -6.69 -24.39 7.53
N GLU A 202 -7.29 -25.08 8.51
CA GLU A 202 -7.06 -26.51 8.76
C GLU A 202 -7.45 -27.36 7.53
N ARG A 203 -8.58 -27.07 6.86
CA ARG A 203 -9.01 -27.77 5.63
C ARG A 203 -8.03 -27.57 4.49
N LYS A 204 -7.53 -26.35 4.28
CA LYS A 204 -6.55 -26.04 3.23
C LYS A 204 -5.23 -26.77 3.47
N ALA A 205 -4.72 -26.74 4.70
CA ALA A 205 -3.54 -27.50 5.09
C ALA A 205 -3.71 -29.02 4.88
N ARG A 206 -4.93 -29.58 5.04
CA ARG A 206 -5.26 -31.00 4.73
C ARG A 206 -5.12 -31.32 3.24
N ILE A 207 -5.54 -30.43 2.36
CA ILE A 207 -5.36 -30.58 0.91
C ILE A 207 -3.88 -30.52 0.54
N ASP A 208 -3.12 -29.57 1.11
CA ASP A 208 -1.68 -29.42 0.83
C ASP A 208 -0.87 -30.63 1.33
N ALA A 209 -1.11 -31.10 2.55
CA ALA A 209 -0.45 -32.28 3.13
C ALA A 209 -0.72 -33.54 2.31
N TYR A 210 -1.97 -33.76 1.91
CA TYR A 210 -2.37 -34.89 1.08
C TYR A 210 -1.64 -34.87 -0.27
N THR A 211 -1.65 -33.71 -0.95
CA THR A 211 -1.02 -33.54 -2.26
C THR A 211 0.48 -33.80 -2.20
N MET A 212 1.17 -33.28 -1.17
CA MET A 212 2.61 -33.52 -1.01
C MET A 212 2.94 -34.97 -0.66
N ASN A 213 2.15 -35.63 0.19
CA ASN A 213 2.36 -37.03 0.57
C ASN A 213 2.14 -37.98 -0.62
N CYS A 214 1.06 -37.79 -1.39
CA CYS A 214 0.81 -38.55 -2.62
C CYS A 214 1.94 -38.36 -3.64
N LYS A 215 2.43 -37.12 -3.84
CA LYS A 215 3.52 -36.81 -4.76
C LYS A 215 4.87 -37.42 -4.34
N LEU A 216 5.12 -37.58 -3.03
CA LEU A 216 6.35 -38.16 -2.50
C LEU A 216 6.29 -39.68 -2.30
N GLY A 217 5.12 -40.32 -2.48
CA GLY A 217 4.93 -41.75 -2.24
C GLY A 217 5.09 -42.19 -0.77
N ALA A 218 5.19 -41.23 0.16
CA ALA A 218 5.46 -41.48 1.58
C ALA A 218 4.80 -40.43 2.48
N LEU A 219 4.49 -40.82 3.72
CA LEU A 219 3.85 -39.97 4.71
C LEU A 219 4.89 -39.06 5.39
N VAL A 220 5.20 -37.94 4.74
CA VAL A 220 6.25 -36.99 5.14
C VAL A 220 5.68 -35.74 5.83
N TYR A 221 4.46 -35.35 5.47
CA TYR A 221 3.78 -34.18 6.00
C TYR A 221 2.52 -34.56 6.80
N GLY A 222 2.29 -33.81 7.86
CA GLY A 222 1.10 -33.85 8.70
C GLY A 222 0.64 -32.42 9.00
N ILE A 223 -0.34 -32.27 9.89
CA ILE A 223 -0.90 -30.96 10.26
C ILE A 223 -0.95 -30.84 11.77
N ARG A 224 -0.63 -29.65 12.25
CA ARG A 224 -0.68 -29.28 13.66
C ARG A 224 -1.06 -27.80 13.73
N ASP A 225 -2.09 -27.49 14.52
CA ASP A 225 -2.54 -26.13 14.82
C ASP A 225 -2.65 -25.26 13.55
N GLU A 226 -3.51 -25.72 12.63
CA GLU A 226 -3.77 -25.20 11.26
C GLU A 226 -2.60 -25.19 10.27
N LYS A 227 -1.38 -25.52 10.70
CA LYS A 227 -0.18 -25.43 9.86
C LYS A 227 0.26 -26.79 9.34
N LEU A 228 0.75 -26.80 8.10
CA LEU A 228 1.47 -27.92 7.52
C LEU A 228 2.78 -28.13 8.29
N ILE A 229 2.98 -29.32 8.83
CA ILE A 229 4.23 -29.72 9.49
C ILE A 229 4.90 -30.87 8.74
N LYS A 230 6.23 -30.88 8.73
CA LYS A 230 7.02 -32.03 8.29
C LYS A 230 7.32 -32.92 9.49
N PHE A 231 7.19 -34.23 9.35
CA PHE A 231 7.59 -35.14 10.42
C PHE A 231 9.12 -35.21 10.52
N ASN A 232 9.66 -35.07 11.73
CA ASN A 232 11.09 -35.18 11.98
C ASN A 232 11.50 -36.65 12.11
N GLY A 233 12.31 -37.12 11.16
CA GLY A 233 12.90 -38.46 11.14
C GLY A 233 13.55 -38.74 9.79
N SER A 234 14.67 -39.46 9.76
CA SER A 234 15.37 -39.84 8.52
C SER A 234 14.65 -40.93 7.73
N ASN A 235 13.71 -41.65 8.35
CA ASN A 235 12.95 -42.73 7.74
C ASN A 235 11.52 -42.25 7.45
N SER A 236 11.20 -42.01 6.17
CA SER A 236 9.84 -41.70 5.73
C SER A 236 8.94 -42.93 5.84
N ARG A 237 7.80 -42.82 6.53
CA ARG A 237 6.84 -43.93 6.62
C ARG A 237 6.17 -44.16 5.26
N PRO A 238 5.93 -45.41 4.82
CA PRO A 238 5.15 -45.66 3.61
C PRO A 238 3.73 -45.10 3.75
N LEU A 239 3.10 -44.77 2.62
CA LEU A 239 1.69 -44.37 2.63
C LEU A 239 0.80 -45.53 3.11
N PRO A 240 -0.25 -45.27 3.91
CA PRO A 240 -1.27 -46.26 4.22
C PRO A 240 -1.90 -46.84 2.94
N SER A 241 -2.35 -48.10 2.98
CA SER A 241 -3.23 -48.66 1.96
C SER A 241 -4.47 -47.77 1.77
N ASP A 242 -4.90 -47.63 0.52
CA ASP A 242 -5.95 -46.68 0.07
C ASP A 242 -5.72 -45.19 0.34
N TYR A 243 -4.53 -44.73 0.74
CA TYR A 243 -4.29 -43.29 0.95
C TYR A 243 -4.63 -42.46 -0.31
N ALA A 244 -4.11 -42.86 -1.48
CA ALA A 244 -4.38 -42.18 -2.76
C ALA A 244 -5.87 -42.25 -3.21
N ASN A 245 -6.66 -43.18 -2.66
CA ASN A 245 -8.07 -43.38 -2.96
C ASN A 245 -9.00 -42.63 -1.98
N ARG A 246 -8.45 -41.96 -0.95
CA ARG A 246 -9.21 -41.26 0.10
C ARG A 246 -8.80 -39.78 0.22
N PRO A 247 -9.10 -38.95 -0.79
CA PRO A 247 -8.77 -37.53 -0.76
C PRO A 247 -9.56 -36.75 0.32
N PRO A 248 -8.98 -35.70 0.91
CA PRO A 248 -9.67 -34.84 1.87
C PRO A 248 -10.84 -34.07 1.20
N ARG A 249 -11.88 -33.74 1.99
CA ARG A 249 -13.03 -32.95 1.52
C ARG A 249 -12.57 -31.64 0.86
N GLY A 250 -13.02 -31.40 -0.37
CA GLY A 250 -12.66 -30.22 -1.17
C GLY A 250 -11.45 -30.41 -2.10
N PHE A 251 -10.87 -31.61 -2.18
CA PHE A 251 -9.80 -31.93 -3.11
C PHE A 251 -10.34 -32.19 -4.54
N ASN A 252 -9.74 -31.52 -5.54
CA ASN A 252 -10.04 -31.70 -6.96
C ASN A 252 -8.82 -32.27 -7.71
N ASN A 253 -9.07 -33.23 -8.63
CA ASN A 253 -8.03 -34.01 -9.33
C ASN A 253 -7.14 -33.22 -10.33
N THR A 254 -7.45 -31.96 -10.61
CA THR A 254 -6.69 -31.11 -11.55
C THR A 254 -5.28 -30.72 -11.07
N SER A 255 -4.93 -31.06 -9.83
CA SER A 255 -3.67 -30.68 -9.17
C SER A 255 -2.46 -31.60 -9.44
N LEU A 256 -2.67 -32.80 -10.01
CA LEU A 256 -1.62 -33.83 -10.12
C LEU A 256 -0.70 -33.71 -11.35
N ASN A 257 -1.13 -33.04 -12.43
CA ASN A 257 -0.39 -32.97 -13.70
C ASN A 257 0.30 -31.61 -13.98
N ALA A 258 0.43 -30.73 -12.99
CA ALA A 258 1.10 -29.44 -13.14
C ALA A 258 2.56 -29.46 -12.62
N ASN A 259 3.50 -28.93 -13.41
CA ASN A 259 4.83 -28.57 -12.93
C ASN A 259 4.74 -27.30 -12.06
N VAL A 260 4.50 -27.50 -10.77
CA VAL A 260 4.34 -26.41 -9.78
C VAL A 260 5.70 -25.82 -9.40
N ASN A 261 6.00 -24.64 -9.95
CA ASN A 261 6.77 -23.63 -9.21
C ASN A 261 5.86 -23.02 -8.14
N VAL A 262 6.37 -22.84 -6.93
CA VAL A 262 5.56 -22.44 -5.76
C VAL A 262 5.16 -20.97 -5.83
N ASN A 263 3.96 -20.71 -6.37
CA ASN A 263 3.22 -19.45 -6.21
C ASN A 263 2.15 -19.64 -5.13
N THR A 264 2.36 -19.12 -3.91
CA THR A 264 1.35 -19.11 -2.85
C THR A 264 0.47 -17.86 -2.89
N SER A 265 0.06 -17.43 -4.09
CA SER A 265 -0.94 -16.37 -4.27
C SER A 265 -1.47 -16.38 -5.71
N LEU A 266 -2.66 -16.94 -5.91
CA LEU A 266 -3.71 -16.51 -6.85
C LEU A 266 -4.69 -17.67 -7.10
N LEU A 267 -5.88 -17.57 -6.51
CA LEU A 267 -7.13 -17.61 -7.28
C LEU A 267 -8.18 -16.84 -6.46
N PHE A 268 -8.88 -15.95 -7.16
CA PHE A 268 -9.99 -15.13 -6.67
C PHE A 268 -11.32 -15.90 -6.85
N ASP A 269 -12.40 -15.36 -6.27
CA ASP A 269 -13.81 -15.49 -6.71
C ASP A 269 -14.51 -16.89 -6.55
N THR A 270 -15.78 -17.03 -6.08
CA THR A 270 -16.75 -16.13 -5.40
C THR A 270 -18.02 -16.89 -4.87
N VAL A 271 -18.79 -16.23 -3.99
CA VAL A 271 -20.29 -16.19 -3.85
C VAL A 271 -21.16 -17.45 -3.51
N ASN A 272 -21.87 -17.33 -2.36
CA ASN A 272 -23.26 -17.73 -1.93
C ASN A 272 -23.84 -19.14 -2.23
N GLN A 273 -24.68 -19.77 -1.36
CA GLN A 273 -26.00 -19.33 -0.83
C GLN A 273 -26.50 -20.13 0.42
N SER A 274 -27.56 -19.60 1.08
CA SER A 274 -28.64 -20.26 1.88
C SER A 274 -28.32 -21.09 3.16
N ASN A 275 -29.09 -21.09 4.27
CA ASN A 275 -30.35 -20.43 4.68
C ASN A 275 -30.42 -20.27 6.24
N ASP A 276 -31.17 -19.25 6.73
CA ASP A 276 -32.07 -19.17 7.91
C ASP A 276 -31.68 -19.74 9.32
N SER A 277 -32.07 -19.16 10.48
CA SER A 277 -33.15 -18.19 10.81
C SER A 277 -32.98 -17.48 12.19
N SER A 278 -33.46 -16.22 12.30
CA SER A 278 -34.11 -15.58 13.50
C SER A 278 -33.25 -15.28 14.78
N ILE A 279 -33.49 -14.29 15.68
CA ILE A 279 -34.61 -13.35 16.01
C ILE A 279 -34.09 -11.93 16.47
N LEU A 280 -34.78 -10.87 16.03
CA LEU A 280 -34.98 -9.47 16.55
C LEU A 280 -33.88 -8.58 17.19
N GLY A 281 -33.87 -7.31 16.74
CA GLY A 281 -33.18 -6.14 17.33
C GLY A 281 -33.36 -4.87 16.47
N SER A 282 -34.54 -4.27 16.51
CA SER A 282 -35.10 -3.28 15.55
C SER A 282 -34.35 -1.93 15.36
N ILE A 283 -33.99 -1.58 14.12
CA ILE A 283 -33.92 -0.20 13.55
C ILE A 283 -34.14 -0.27 12.00
N SER A 284 -34.98 0.61 11.43
CA SER A 284 -35.24 0.80 9.96
C SER A 284 -34.47 2.03 9.41
N PRO A 285 -34.20 2.25 8.09
CA PRO A 285 -34.95 1.91 6.85
C PRO A 285 -34.10 1.05 5.85
N MET A 286 -34.46 0.73 4.59
CA MET A 286 -35.15 1.51 3.54
C MET A 286 -35.82 0.65 2.43
N GLN A 287 -37.07 0.24 2.67
CA GLN A 287 -38.15 0.01 1.68
C GLN A 287 -39.45 -0.20 2.49
N VAL A 288 -40.45 0.68 2.34
CA VAL A 288 -41.67 0.65 3.15
C VAL A 288 -42.88 0.88 2.24
N LYS A 289 -43.89 0.00 2.34
CA LYS A 289 -45.24 0.27 1.81
C LYS A 289 -45.89 1.39 2.64
N PRO A 290 -46.72 2.29 2.06
CA PRO A 290 -47.28 3.50 2.69
C PRO A 290 -47.98 3.48 4.07
N ASN A 291 -47.99 2.39 4.84
CA ASN A 291 -48.98 2.18 5.91
C ASN A 291 -48.50 2.34 7.36
N ASP A 292 -47.21 2.54 7.66
CA ASP A 292 -46.75 2.74 9.04
C ASP A 292 -45.74 3.89 9.18
N THR A 293 -46.16 4.93 9.90
CA THR A 293 -45.37 6.13 10.19
C THR A 293 -44.46 5.93 11.41
N SER A 294 -43.14 5.98 11.21
CA SER A 294 -42.19 6.33 12.27
C SER A 294 -41.05 7.19 11.72
N THR A 295 -40.85 8.34 12.36
CA THR A 295 -39.96 9.43 11.92
C THR A 295 -38.48 9.05 11.97
N SER A 296 -37.75 9.33 10.88
CA SER A 296 -36.30 9.18 10.78
C SER A 296 -35.62 10.52 10.47
N THR A 297 -34.60 10.86 11.26
CA THR A 297 -33.83 12.10 11.09
C THR A 297 -32.66 11.91 10.12
N ALA A 298 -32.45 12.87 9.23
CA ALA A 298 -31.47 12.80 8.14
C ALA A 298 -30.00 12.85 8.63
N ASN A 299 -29.11 12.14 7.92
CA ASN A 299 -27.65 12.28 8.06
C ASN A 299 -26.90 11.67 6.86
N GLY A 300 -26.11 12.48 6.13
CA GLY A 300 -24.88 11.98 5.49
C GLY A 300 -24.61 12.24 3.98
N TYR A 301 -25.60 12.20 3.09
CA TYR A 301 -25.36 12.12 1.63
C TYR A 301 -25.95 13.31 0.86
N ASN A 302 -25.15 14.07 0.11
CA ASN A 302 -25.68 15.22 -0.67
C ASN A 302 -26.45 14.83 -1.95
N LEU A 303 -26.34 13.57 -2.39
CA LEU A 303 -26.95 13.03 -3.60
C LEU A 303 -27.32 11.56 -3.37
N ILE A 304 -28.55 11.18 -3.71
CA ILE A 304 -29.07 9.81 -3.65
C ILE A 304 -29.67 9.48 -5.01
N LEU A 305 -29.36 8.29 -5.53
CA LEU A 305 -29.75 7.80 -6.84
C LEU A 305 -30.49 6.47 -6.67
N LEU A 306 -31.73 6.41 -7.15
CA LEU A 306 -32.64 5.28 -6.97
C LEU A 306 -33.11 4.73 -8.33
N THR A 307 -32.84 3.46 -8.58
CA THR A 307 -33.44 2.68 -9.67
C THR A 307 -34.48 1.73 -9.11
N GLU A 308 -35.46 1.34 -9.92
CA GLU A 308 -36.60 0.52 -9.49
C GLU A 308 -37.40 1.16 -8.33
N THR A 309 -37.94 2.36 -8.55
CA THR A 309 -38.83 3.03 -7.58
C THR A 309 -40.18 2.33 -7.40
N TRP A 310 -40.72 1.70 -8.46
CA TRP A 310 -42.03 1.03 -8.50
C TRP A 310 -43.24 1.92 -8.16
N LEU A 311 -43.03 3.23 -8.11
CA LEU A 311 -44.04 4.28 -7.92
C LEU A 311 -44.85 4.52 -9.21
N THR A 312 -46.03 5.09 -9.06
CA THR A 312 -46.83 5.64 -10.18
C THR A 312 -47.00 7.16 -10.03
N ASN A 313 -47.53 7.79 -11.08
CA ASN A 313 -47.92 9.20 -11.06
C ASN A 313 -48.97 9.53 -9.97
N ASP A 314 -49.65 8.52 -9.41
CA ASP A 314 -50.62 8.67 -8.32
C ASP A 314 -49.94 8.72 -6.93
N ASP A 315 -48.71 8.21 -6.82
CA ASP A 315 -47.90 8.29 -5.61
C ASP A 315 -47.28 9.69 -5.48
N SER A 316 -47.31 10.28 -4.29
CA SER A 316 -46.69 11.59 -4.01
C SER A 316 -45.18 11.49 -3.81
N ASP A 317 -44.42 12.50 -4.26
CA ASP A 317 -42.97 12.61 -4.00
C ASP A 317 -42.63 12.63 -2.49
N ALA A 318 -43.59 13.00 -1.63
CA ALA A 318 -43.45 12.93 -0.17
C ALA A 318 -43.10 11.51 0.34
N TYR A 319 -43.50 10.45 -0.38
CA TYR A 319 -43.13 9.07 -0.03
C TYR A 319 -41.61 8.80 -0.13
N LEU A 320 -40.88 9.56 -0.95
CA LEU A 320 -39.42 9.46 -1.08
C LEU A 320 -38.69 10.31 -0.02
N MET A 321 -39.34 11.33 0.54
CA MET A 321 -38.74 12.33 1.43
C MET A 321 -38.85 11.96 2.93
N GLY A 322 -39.90 11.24 3.33
CA GLY A 322 -40.12 10.90 4.74
C GLY A 322 -40.25 12.16 5.61
N SER A 323 -39.41 12.28 6.63
CA SER A 323 -39.34 13.45 7.54
C SER A 323 -38.10 14.33 7.31
N ALA A 324 -37.55 14.35 6.10
CA ALA A 324 -36.34 15.12 5.75
C ALA A 324 -36.65 16.18 4.68
N ASP A 325 -36.97 17.41 5.10
CA ASP A 325 -37.35 18.54 4.23
C ASP A 325 -36.18 19.14 3.38
N ASP A 326 -35.03 18.46 3.33
CA ASP A 326 -33.73 19.01 2.88
C ASP A 326 -33.25 18.54 1.48
N TYR A 327 -34.13 17.95 0.66
CA TYR A 327 -33.78 17.44 -0.69
C TYR A 327 -34.76 17.91 -1.78
N VAL A 328 -34.23 18.13 -2.98
CA VAL A 328 -34.99 18.30 -4.22
C VAL A 328 -35.11 16.93 -4.89
N VAL A 329 -36.33 16.50 -5.22
CA VAL A 329 -36.61 15.22 -5.87
C VAL A 329 -36.86 15.42 -7.36
N PHE A 330 -36.21 14.61 -8.19
CA PHE A 330 -36.55 14.42 -9.60
C PHE A 330 -36.93 12.96 -9.81
N ARG A 331 -38.10 12.68 -10.39
CA ARG A 331 -38.65 11.33 -10.56
C ARG A 331 -39.10 11.08 -12.00
N LYS A 332 -38.91 9.85 -12.47
CA LYS A 332 -39.45 9.35 -13.74
C LYS A 332 -39.98 7.93 -13.54
N ASP A 333 -41.28 7.80 -13.46
CA ASP A 333 -41.94 6.51 -13.30
C ASP A 333 -42.18 5.81 -14.65
N ARG A 334 -42.33 4.49 -14.60
CA ARG A 334 -42.66 3.68 -15.77
C ARG A 334 -44.14 3.82 -16.11
N THR A 335 -44.46 4.17 -17.36
CA THR A 335 -45.83 4.16 -17.86
C THR A 335 -46.40 2.74 -17.88
N VAL A 336 -47.37 2.49 -17.00
CA VAL A 336 -48.08 1.20 -16.92
C VAL A 336 -49.09 1.10 -18.07
N THR A 337 -48.95 0.08 -18.89
CA THR A 337 -49.92 -0.30 -19.93
C THR A 337 -50.43 -1.72 -19.65
N PRO A 338 -51.59 -2.16 -20.18
CA PRO A 338 -52.16 -3.48 -19.87
C PRO A 338 -51.20 -4.66 -20.09
N ASP A 339 -50.32 -4.53 -21.09
CA ASP A 339 -49.34 -5.55 -21.47
C ASP A 339 -48.00 -5.46 -20.70
N LYS A 340 -47.84 -4.50 -19.78
CA LYS A 340 -46.60 -4.25 -19.03
C LYS A 340 -46.81 -4.42 -17.53
N SER A 341 -46.09 -5.38 -16.96
CA SER A 341 -46.08 -5.62 -15.51
C SER A 341 -45.55 -4.42 -14.72
N ARG A 342 -46.11 -4.21 -13.52
CA ARG A 342 -45.61 -3.25 -12.52
C ARG A 342 -44.13 -3.52 -12.19
N GLY A 343 -43.35 -2.45 -12.07
CA GLY A 343 -41.93 -2.48 -11.69
C GLY A 343 -41.06 -1.62 -12.63
N GLY A 344 -39.98 -1.02 -12.11
CA GLY A 344 -39.13 -0.05 -12.82
C GLY A 344 -39.23 1.37 -12.27
N GLY A 345 -38.86 2.37 -13.09
CA GLY A 345 -38.80 3.78 -12.69
C GLY A 345 -37.47 4.19 -12.03
N VAL A 346 -37.18 5.49 -12.03
CA VAL A 346 -35.96 6.09 -11.45
C VAL A 346 -36.27 7.37 -10.67
N ALA A 347 -35.49 7.65 -9.64
CA ALA A 347 -35.53 8.92 -8.90
C ALA A 347 -34.15 9.39 -8.45
N ILE A 348 -33.95 10.70 -8.42
CA ILE A 348 -32.75 11.37 -7.92
C ILE A 348 -33.18 12.33 -6.81
N LEU A 349 -32.59 12.19 -5.61
CA LEU A 349 -32.76 13.14 -4.51
C LEU A 349 -31.45 13.90 -4.33
N VAL A 350 -31.50 15.23 -4.39
CA VAL A 350 -30.30 16.10 -4.34
C VAL A 350 -30.45 17.17 -3.29
N SER A 351 -29.41 17.40 -2.49
CA SER A 351 -29.39 18.54 -1.57
C SER A 351 -29.47 19.87 -2.36
N PRO A 352 -30.32 20.83 -1.96
CA PRO A 352 -30.42 22.16 -2.59
C PRO A 352 -29.07 22.90 -2.71
N LEU A 353 -28.12 22.60 -1.82
CA LEU A 353 -26.76 23.14 -1.82
C LEU A 353 -25.94 22.81 -3.09
N LEU A 354 -26.37 21.81 -3.86
CA LEU A 354 -25.78 21.44 -5.13
C LEU A 354 -26.44 22.13 -6.34
N HIS A 355 -27.43 23.00 -6.12
CA HIS A 355 -28.20 23.73 -7.15
C HIS A 355 -28.58 22.84 -8.35
N PRO A 356 -29.40 21.80 -8.13
CA PRO A 356 -29.72 20.84 -9.18
C PRO A 356 -30.69 21.42 -10.22
N ILE A 357 -30.43 21.13 -11.49
CA ILE A 357 -31.27 21.54 -12.64
C ILE A 357 -31.65 20.28 -13.42
N LEU A 358 -32.94 20.06 -13.66
CA LEU A 358 -33.39 19.01 -14.58
C LEU A 358 -33.07 19.42 -16.02
N ILE A 359 -32.32 18.58 -16.73
CA ILE A 359 -31.95 18.80 -18.12
C ILE A 359 -32.95 18.10 -19.04
N ASP A 360 -33.18 16.80 -18.83
CA ASP A 360 -34.10 16.02 -19.67
C ASP A 360 -34.52 14.70 -18.99
N THR A 361 -35.58 14.07 -19.51
CA THR A 361 -36.07 12.75 -19.07
C THR A 361 -36.39 11.87 -20.27
N PHE A 362 -35.98 10.60 -20.23
CA PHE A 362 -36.26 9.65 -21.30
C PHE A 362 -36.97 8.41 -20.75
N SER A 363 -37.86 7.84 -21.56
CA SER A 363 -38.49 6.56 -21.30
C SER A 363 -38.79 5.87 -22.62
N SER A 364 -38.45 4.59 -22.71
CA SER A 364 -38.75 3.70 -23.82
C SER A 364 -39.04 2.30 -23.29
N ASP A 365 -39.35 1.34 -24.15
CA ASP A 365 -39.67 -0.01 -23.68
C ASP A 365 -38.48 -0.69 -23.00
N GLY A 366 -38.55 -0.79 -21.67
CA GLY A 366 -37.51 -1.34 -20.82
C GLY A 366 -36.35 -0.38 -20.49
N ILE A 367 -36.46 0.94 -20.71
CA ILE A 367 -35.47 1.93 -20.24
C ILE A 367 -36.17 3.15 -19.66
N GLU A 368 -35.78 3.55 -18.46
CA GLU A 368 -36.13 4.83 -17.83
C GLU A 368 -34.86 5.64 -17.50
N THR A 369 -34.90 6.96 -17.67
CA THR A 369 -33.72 7.82 -17.49
C THR A 369 -34.08 9.22 -17.02
N LEU A 370 -33.29 9.74 -16.08
CA LEU A 370 -33.29 11.14 -15.62
C LEU A 370 -31.91 11.76 -15.84
N VAL A 371 -31.86 12.97 -16.40
CA VAL A 371 -30.63 13.73 -16.58
C VAL A 371 -30.73 15.05 -15.84
N ILE A 372 -29.84 15.26 -14.87
CA ILE A 372 -29.71 16.53 -14.12
C ILE A 372 -28.29 17.11 -14.26
N ASP A 373 -28.17 18.42 -14.14
CA ASP A 373 -26.90 19.08 -13.85
C ASP A 373 -26.86 19.49 -12.37
N ILE A 374 -25.71 19.31 -11.72
CA ILE A 374 -25.43 19.88 -10.40
C ILE A 374 -24.38 20.99 -10.52
N HIS A 375 -24.60 22.09 -9.81
CA HIS A 375 -23.76 23.29 -9.76
C HIS A 375 -23.32 23.58 -8.32
N PRO A 376 -22.41 22.76 -7.75
CA PRO A 376 -21.89 22.98 -6.41
C PRO A 376 -21.13 24.31 -6.32
N SER A 377 -21.34 25.04 -5.22
CA SER A 377 -20.48 26.16 -4.86
C SER A 377 -19.06 25.66 -4.64
N ILE A 378 -18.08 26.32 -5.28
CA ILE A 378 -16.62 26.06 -5.33
C ILE A 378 -16.13 25.09 -4.22
N PRO A 379 -15.52 23.93 -4.57
CA PRO A 379 -14.50 23.85 -5.63
C PRO A 379 -14.73 22.79 -6.72
N ILE A 380 -15.87 22.10 -6.71
CA ILE A 380 -16.22 21.09 -7.73
C ILE A 380 -16.77 21.81 -8.98
N ARG A 381 -16.43 21.33 -10.19
CA ARG A 381 -17.02 21.86 -11.43
C ARG A 381 -18.41 21.26 -11.63
N SER A 382 -19.31 22.04 -12.23
CA SER A 382 -20.66 21.57 -12.60
C SER A 382 -20.60 20.23 -13.34
N THR A 383 -21.46 19.30 -12.96
CA THR A 383 -21.40 17.89 -13.40
C THR A 383 -22.78 17.44 -13.86
N ARG A 384 -22.83 16.78 -15.02
CA ARG A 384 -24.06 16.19 -15.57
C ARG A 384 -24.20 14.74 -15.11
N ILE A 385 -25.35 14.40 -14.55
CA ILE A 385 -25.66 13.09 -13.98
C ILE A 385 -26.87 12.50 -14.71
N CYS A 386 -26.64 11.37 -15.37
CA CYS A 386 -27.61 10.57 -16.09
C CYS A 386 -27.87 9.29 -15.29
N LEU A 387 -28.99 9.23 -14.58
CA LEU A 387 -29.45 8.04 -13.87
C LEU A 387 -30.29 7.20 -14.83
N VAL A 388 -29.91 5.94 -15.02
CA VAL A 388 -30.53 5.02 -15.97
C VAL A 388 -30.94 3.74 -15.25
N TYR A 389 -32.16 3.29 -15.52
CA TYR A 389 -32.57 1.91 -15.30
C TYR A 389 -32.86 1.25 -16.66
N ARG A 390 -32.27 0.09 -16.93
CA ARG A 390 -32.55 -0.72 -18.11
C ARG A 390 -32.97 -2.12 -17.68
N SER A 391 -34.15 -2.55 -18.13
CA SER A 391 -34.65 -3.92 -17.98
C SER A 391 -33.76 -4.94 -18.71
N PRO A 392 -33.55 -6.15 -18.17
CA PRO A 392 -32.93 -7.27 -18.90
C PRO A 392 -33.61 -7.58 -20.24
N SER A 393 -34.93 -7.37 -20.33
CA SER A 393 -35.75 -7.61 -21.53
C SER A 393 -35.71 -6.50 -22.58
N CYS A 394 -34.98 -5.40 -22.33
CA CYS A 394 -34.91 -4.24 -23.23
C CYS A 394 -34.46 -4.63 -24.65
N SER A 395 -35.28 -4.26 -25.64
CA SER A 395 -35.03 -4.49 -27.07
C SER A 395 -33.83 -3.70 -27.61
N SER A 396 -33.26 -4.13 -28.74
CA SER A 396 -32.19 -3.38 -29.43
C SER A 396 -32.66 -2.00 -29.94
N PRO A 397 -33.84 -1.85 -30.57
CA PRO A 397 -34.39 -0.54 -30.94
C PRO A 397 -34.60 0.42 -29.75
N SER A 398 -35.01 -0.08 -28.58
CA SER A 398 -35.10 0.72 -27.35
C SER A 398 -33.71 1.25 -26.95
N LEU A 399 -32.69 0.39 -26.98
CA LEU A 399 -31.31 0.76 -26.68
C LEU A 399 -30.76 1.80 -27.67
N GLN A 400 -31.01 1.64 -28.97
CA GLN A 400 -30.55 2.60 -30.00
C GLN A 400 -31.26 3.96 -29.87
N SER A 401 -32.55 3.96 -29.50
CA SER A 401 -33.29 5.18 -29.18
C SER A 401 -32.68 5.90 -27.96
N PHE A 402 -32.34 5.14 -26.91
CA PHE A 402 -31.68 5.67 -25.72
C PHE A 402 -30.27 6.23 -26.02
N LEU A 403 -29.45 5.52 -26.80
CA LEU A 403 -28.13 5.99 -27.23
C LEU A 403 -28.24 7.31 -28.01
N SER A 404 -29.18 7.38 -28.95
CA SER A 404 -29.45 8.59 -29.74
C SER A 404 -29.93 9.77 -28.89
N PHE A 405 -30.58 9.51 -27.76
CA PHE A 405 -30.98 10.52 -26.78
C PHE A 405 -29.81 11.03 -25.93
N ILE A 406 -28.92 10.16 -25.45
CA ILE A 406 -27.80 10.59 -24.57
C ILE A 406 -26.60 11.19 -25.32
N GLU A 407 -26.34 10.79 -26.58
CA GLU A 407 -25.23 11.29 -27.40
C GLU A 407 -25.15 12.84 -27.44
N PRO A 408 -26.22 13.59 -27.80
CA PRO A 408 -26.17 15.06 -27.82
C PRO A 408 -26.05 15.71 -26.43
N LEU A 409 -26.29 14.97 -25.34
CA LEU A 409 -26.20 15.49 -23.97
C LEU A 409 -24.74 15.48 -23.43
N ILE A 410 -23.81 14.79 -24.13
CA ILE A 410 -22.39 14.74 -23.79
C ILE A 410 -21.70 16.05 -24.23
N GLY A 411 -21.80 17.07 -23.38
CA GLY A 411 -21.15 18.36 -23.57
C GLY A 411 -19.73 18.45 -22.98
N ASN A 412 -19.29 19.69 -22.74
CA ASN A 412 -17.99 19.99 -22.10
C ASN A 412 -17.93 19.67 -20.60
N LEU A 413 -19.07 19.49 -19.94
CA LEU A 413 -19.15 19.09 -18.53
C LEU A 413 -18.70 17.64 -18.33
N PRO A 414 -18.21 17.25 -17.14
CA PRO A 414 -18.14 15.84 -16.77
C PRO A 414 -19.53 15.22 -16.87
N PHE A 415 -19.62 14.12 -17.61
CA PHE A 415 -20.86 13.38 -17.85
C PHE A 415 -20.76 12.04 -17.13
N LEU A 416 -21.66 11.81 -16.18
CA LEU A 416 -21.73 10.63 -15.33
C LEU A 416 -22.97 9.82 -15.73
N ILE A 417 -22.80 8.59 -16.19
CA ILE A 417 -23.90 7.62 -16.37
C ILE A 417 -23.84 6.65 -15.19
N CYS A 418 -24.97 6.43 -14.53
CA CYS A 418 -25.05 5.58 -13.35
C CYS A 418 -26.41 4.87 -13.23
N GLY A 419 -26.43 3.73 -12.53
CA GLY A 419 -27.63 2.94 -12.27
C GLY A 419 -27.52 1.50 -12.78
N ASP A 420 -28.61 0.74 -12.66
CA ASP A 420 -28.70 -0.65 -13.14
C ASP A 420 -28.98 -0.69 -14.66
N LEU A 421 -27.97 -1.12 -15.41
CA LEU A 421 -28.02 -1.21 -16.87
C LEU A 421 -28.28 -2.65 -17.39
N ASN A 422 -28.31 -3.66 -16.50
CA ASN A 422 -28.52 -5.08 -16.83
C ASN A 422 -27.73 -5.57 -18.07
N PHE A 423 -26.42 -5.35 -18.10
CA PHE A 423 -25.51 -5.91 -19.12
C PHE A 423 -24.64 -7.07 -18.55
N PRO A 424 -25.18 -8.29 -18.37
CA PRO A 424 -24.46 -9.41 -17.76
C PRO A 424 -23.31 -9.96 -18.63
N ASN A 425 -23.36 -9.75 -19.94
CA ASN A 425 -22.41 -10.33 -20.90
C ASN A 425 -21.22 -9.41 -21.24
N ILE A 426 -21.08 -8.25 -20.56
CA ILE A 426 -19.94 -7.35 -20.76
C ILE A 426 -18.93 -7.58 -19.63
N ASP A 427 -17.70 -7.96 -19.98
CA ASP A 427 -16.58 -7.91 -19.06
C ASP A 427 -16.01 -6.49 -19.04
N TRP A 428 -16.45 -5.72 -18.04
CA TRP A 428 -15.99 -4.35 -17.80
C TRP A 428 -14.50 -4.24 -17.44
N THR A 429 -13.84 -5.34 -17.04
CA THR A 429 -12.41 -5.33 -16.70
C THR A 429 -11.51 -5.43 -17.93
N SER A 430 -11.93 -6.19 -18.96
CA SER A 430 -11.24 -6.29 -20.25
C SER A 430 -11.83 -5.40 -21.35
N LEU A 431 -12.99 -4.77 -21.10
CA LEU A 431 -13.82 -4.05 -22.08
C LEU A 431 -14.17 -4.93 -23.29
N THR A 432 -14.59 -6.17 -23.02
CA THR A 432 -15.01 -7.12 -24.06
C THR A 432 -16.42 -7.65 -23.83
N SER A 433 -17.04 -8.14 -24.89
CA SER A 433 -18.34 -8.82 -24.88
C SER A 433 -18.29 -9.97 -25.91
N PRO A 434 -18.92 -11.14 -25.65
CA PRO A 434 -18.97 -12.26 -26.60
C PRO A 434 -19.67 -11.91 -27.93
N THR A 435 -20.56 -10.92 -27.90
CA THR A 435 -21.27 -10.38 -29.06
C THR A 435 -21.01 -8.89 -29.20
N GLN A 436 -21.14 -8.36 -30.42
CA GLN A 436 -21.14 -6.91 -30.65
C GLN A 436 -22.23 -6.25 -29.78
N ASN A 437 -21.88 -5.16 -29.11
CA ASN A 437 -22.75 -4.47 -28.17
C ASN A 437 -22.64 -2.95 -28.39
N ASP A 438 -23.76 -2.33 -28.76
CA ASP A 438 -23.81 -0.92 -29.15
C ASP A 438 -23.46 0.01 -27.97
N PHE A 439 -23.85 -0.36 -26.74
CA PHE A 439 -23.54 0.42 -25.53
C PHE A 439 -22.05 0.36 -25.15
N LEU A 440 -21.40 -0.80 -25.31
CA LEU A 440 -19.93 -0.92 -25.12
C LEU A 440 -19.15 -0.11 -26.16
N SER A 441 -19.68 -0.04 -27.39
CA SER A 441 -19.09 0.73 -28.49
C SER A 441 -19.21 2.24 -28.19
N PHE A 442 -20.43 2.70 -27.89
CA PHE A 442 -20.72 4.06 -27.41
C PHE A 442 -19.84 4.49 -26.23
N ALA A 443 -19.71 3.65 -25.20
CA ALA A 443 -18.87 3.95 -24.03
C ALA A 443 -17.40 4.11 -24.41
N SER A 444 -16.91 3.32 -25.37
CA SER A 444 -15.53 3.39 -25.87
C SER A 444 -15.28 4.66 -26.70
N ASP A 445 -16.20 4.99 -27.62
CA ASP A 445 -16.10 6.15 -28.50
C ASP A 445 -16.16 7.47 -27.69
N ASN A 446 -17.05 7.54 -26.70
CA ASN A 446 -17.18 8.67 -25.78
C ASN A 446 -16.20 8.67 -24.59
N ARG A 447 -15.23 7.74 -24.57
CA ARG A 447 -14.16 7.64 -23.55
C ARG A 447 -14.66 7.51 -22.12
N MET A 448 -15.79 6.84 -21.91
CA MET A 448 -16.35 6.55 -20.60
C MET A 448 -15.46 5.53 -19.87
N THR A 449 -15.06 5.84 -18.64
CA THR A 449 -14.36 4.92 -17.74
C THR A 449 -15.36 4.34 -16.75
N GLN A 450 -15.37 3.02 -16.58
CA GLN A 450 -16.19 2.32 -15.59
C GLN A 450 -15.44 2.28 -14.24
N PHE A 451 -16.12 2.56 -13.12
CA PHE A 451 -15.52 2.68 -11.78
C PHE A 451 -15.96 1.60 -10.75
N VAL A 452 -16.86 0.69 -11.10
CA VAL A 452 -17.40 -0.35 -10.19
C VAL A 452 -16.66 -1.66 -10.44
N ASN A 453 -15.68 -1.97 -9.59
CA ASN A 453 -14.80 -3.14 -9.73
C ASN A 453 -15.21 -4.34 -8.87
N PHE A 454 -16.45 -4.36 -8.38
CA PHE A 454 -17.03 -5.43 -7.56
C PHE A 454 -18.39 -5.86 -8.12
N LYS A 455 -18.84 -7.03 -7.67
CA LYS A 455 -20.12 -7.62 -8.09
C LYS A 455 -21.27 -6.96 -7.35
N THR A 456 -22.34 -6.68 -8.07
CA THR A 456 -23.46 -5.88 -7.56
C THR A 456 -24.73 -6.72 -7.43
N ARG A 457 -24.95 -7.68 -8.34
CA ARG A 457 -26.04 -8.67 -8.28
C ARG A 457 -25.51 -10.07 -8.57
N GLY A 458 -25.44 -10.92 -7.54
CA GLY A 458 -24.89 -12.28 -7.65
C GLY A 458 -23.44 -12.28 -8.13
N GLU A 459 -23.18 -12.90 -9.28
CA GLU A 459 -21.86 -12.96 -9.91
C GLU A 459 -21.58 -11.83 -10.93
N ASN A 460 -22.55 -10.95 -11.17
CA ASN A 460 -22.48 -9.94 -12.23
C ASN A 460 -22.30 -8.51 -11.66
N THR A 461 -21.72 -7.64 -12.48
CA THR A 461 -21.66 -6.19 -12.25
C THR A 461 -22.65 -5.52 -13.19
N LEU A 462 -23.87 -5.29 -12.70
CA LEU A 462 -25.00 -4.76 -13.50
C LEU A 462 -25.26 -3.28 -13.20
N ASP A 463 -25.01 -2.89 -11.95
CA ASP A 463 -25.05 -1.52 -11.46
C ASP A 463 -23.71 -0.86 -11.78
N LEU A 464 -23.74 0.15 -12.64
CA LEU A 464 -22.53 0.74 -13.23
C LEU A 464 -22.40 2.21 -12.83
N ILE A 465 -21.14 2.66 -12.81
CA ILE A 465 -20.78 4.08 -12.74
C ILE A 465 -19.76 4.30 -13.86
N LEU A 466 -20.13 5.11 -14.84
CA LEU A 466 -19.38 5.41 -16.06
C LEU A 466 -19.18 6.93 -16.14
N CYS A 467 -17.95 7.41 -16.31
CA CYS A 467 -17.69 8.85 -16.49
C CYS A 467 -16.62 9.15 -17.53
N ASN A 468 -16.81 10.23 -18.29
CA ASN A 468 -15.84 10.73 -19.28
C ASN A 468 -14.68 11.55 -18.66
N LYS A 469 -14.64 11.72 -17.33
CA LYS A 469 -13.57 12.38 -16.55
C LYS A 469 -13.25 11.60 -15.28
N ASP A 470 -12.01 11.67 -14.81
CA ASP A 470 -11.55 11.08 -13.53
C ASP A 470 -12.01 11.90 -12.30
N ILE A 471 -13.32 12.07 -12.11
CA ILE A 471 -13.88 12.77 -10.94
C ILE A 471 -14.46 11.84 -9.86
N VAL A 472 -14.76 10.58 -10.22
CA VAL A 472 -15.34 9.59 -9.30
C VAL A 472 -14.25 9.00 -8.40
N ARG A 473 -14.49 8.98 -7.08
CA ARG A 473 -13.57 8.47 -6.06
C ARG A 473 -14.33 7.66 -5.00
N ASN A 474 -13.58 6.90 -4.19
CA ASN A 474 -14.10 6.14 -3.05
C ASN A 474 -15.32 5.25 -3.37
N VAL A 475 -15.30 4.57 -4.52
CA VAL A 475 -16.39 3.66 -4.91
C VAL A 475 -16.34 2.40 -4.03
N ALA A 476 -17.42 2.12 -3.31
CA ALA A 476 -17.52 1.01 -2.37
C ALA A 476 -18.93 0.38 -2.34
N PRO A 477 -19.04 -0.94 -2.12
CA PRO A 477 -20.32 -1.58 -1.88
C PRO A 477 -20.82 -1.27 -0.46
N THR A 478 -22.13 -1.15 -0.30
CA THR A 478 -22.81 -1.03 0.99
C THR A 478 -23.77 -2.21 1.22
N ILE A 479 -24.45 -2.22 2.36
CA ILE A 479 -25.33 -3.33 2.76
C ILE A 479 -26.41 -3.53 1.67
N PRO A 480 -26.61 -4.76 1.16
CA PRO A 480 -27.66 -5.02 0.18
C PRO A 480 -29.03 -4.87 0.85
N PHE A 481 -29.81 -3.89 0.40
CA PHE A 481 -31.20 -3.67 0.80
C PHE A 481 -32.19 -4.41 -0.12
N ALA A 482 -31.73 -4.86 -1.29
CA ALA A 482 -32.44 -5.67 -2.27
C ALA A 482 -31.54 -6.84 -2.71
N ASP A 483 -31.89 -7.51 -3.81
CA ASP A 483 -30.98 -8.46 -4.47
C ASP A 483 -29.79 -7.77 -5.19
N HIS A 484 -29.82 -6.44 -5.26
CA HIS A 484 -28.71 -5.56 -5.64
C HIS A 484 -27.95 -5.02 -4.42
N SER A 485 -26.63 -4.85 -4.59
CA SER A 485 -25.73 -4.22 -3.61
C SER A 485 -25.62 -2.72 -3.88
N SER A 486 -26.12 -1.89 -2.96
CA SER A 486 -26.08 -0.43 -3.11
C SER A 486 -24.64 0.09 -3.17
N ILE A 487 -24.39 1.08 -4.03
CA ILE A 487 -23.04 1.64 -4.28
C ILE A 487 -22.93 3.03 -3.66
N THR A 488 -21.85 3.28 -2.93
CA THR A 488 -21.45 4.64 -2.53
C THR A 488 -20.23 5.10 -3.31
N PHE A 489 -20.15 6.39 -3.60
CA PHE A 489 -19.00 7.04 -4.22
C PHE A 489 -18.96 8.52 -3.82
N SER A 490 -17.83 9.18 -4.05
CA SER A 490 -17.66 10.63 -3.90
C SER A 490 -17.22 11.28 -5.20
N LEU A 491 -17.66 12.51 -5.42
CA LEU A 491 -17.17 13.36 -6.51
C LEU A 491 -16.04 14.24 -5.99
N GLY A 492 -14.86 14.13 -6.60
CA GLY A 492 -13.67 14.91 -6.25
C GLY A 492 -13.14 15.70 -7.44
N HIS A 493 -12.07 16.46 -7.19
CA HIS A 493 -11.34 17.10 -8.29
C HIS A 493 -10.76 16.04 -9.23
N ALA A 494 -10.88 16.30 -10.53
CA ALA A 494 -10.11 15.60 -11.54
C ALA A 494 -8.65 15.57 -11.12
N SER A 495 -8.03 14.39 -11.08
CA SER A 495 -6.61 14.29 -10.75
C SER A 495 -5.83 15.22 -11.67
N PRO A 496 -4.81 15.96 -11.19
CA PRO A 496 -3.93 16.69 -12.10
C PRO A 496 -3.41 15.68 -13.14
N PRO A 497 -3.62 15.92 -14.45
CA PRO A 497 -3.38 14.92 -15.48
C PRO A 497 -1.94 14.40 -15.38
N SER A 498 -1.75 13.11 -15.61
CA SER A 498 -0.66 12.25 -15.10
C SER A 498 0.75 12.55 -15.68
N ARG A 499 1.21 13.80 -15.53
CA ARG A 499 2.23 14.43 -16.40
C ARG A 499 1.95 14.19 -17.89
N GLU A 500 0.69 14.10 -18.24
CA GLU A 500 0.30 14.15 -19.65
C GLU A 500 0.67 15.52 -20.20
N PHE A 501 1.07 15.47 -21.46
CA PHE A 501 1.52 16.60 -22.24
C PHE A 501 0.45 17.70 -22.22
N VAL A 502 0.76 18.84 -21.58
CA VAL A 502 -0.07 20.04 -21.63
C VAL A 502 0.09 20.67 -23.01
N PRO A 503 -0.96 20.74 -23.85
CA PRO A 503 -0.86 21.33 -25.17
C PRO A 503 -0.53 22.82 -25.08
N SER A 504 0.66 23.23 -25.54
CA SER A 504 1.02 24.66 -25.64
C SER A 504 0.46 25.27 -26.93
N ARG A 505 0.02 26.52 -26.87
CA ARG A 505 -0.39 27.29 -28.06
C ARG A 505 0.80 27.52 -29.00
N GLN A 506 0.59 27.33 -30.31
CA GLN A 506 1.58 27.53 -31.36
C GLN A 506 1.44 28.94 -31.96
N TYR A 507 1.87 29.97 -31.23
CA TYR A 507 1.71 31.39 -31.62
C TYR A 507 2.28 31.77 -33.00
N HIS A 508 3.15 30.95 -33.60
CA HIS A 508 3.64 31.13 -34.98
C HIS A 508 2.64 30.70 -36.07
N LEU A 509 1.52 30.07 -35.68
CA LEU A 509 0.40 29.66 -36.53
C LEU A 509 -0.91 30.37 -36.12
N ALA A 510 -0.81 31.43 -35.32
CA ALA A 510 -1.95 32.18 -34.85
C ALA A 510 -2.53 33.06 -35.97
N ASP A 511 -3.86 33.08 -36.09
CA ASP A 511 -4.56 34.09 -36.88
C ASP A 511 -4.67 35.39 -36.07
N TRP A 512 -3.63 36.21 -36.17
CA TRP A 512 -3.56 37.49 -35.45
C TRP A 512 -4.58 38.53 -35.91
N GLU A 513 -5.08 38.43 -37.15
CA GLU A 513 -6.08 39.37 -37.67
C GLU A 513 -7.44 39.11 -37.00
N SER A 514 -7.89 37.85 -36.98
CA SER A 514 -9.11 37.45 -36.27
C SER A 514 -9.01 37.69 -34.76
N ILE A 515 -7.85 37.44 -34.14
CA ILE A 515 -7.61 37.73 -32.70
C ILE A 515 -7.78 39.22 -32.41
N ASN A 516 -7.11 40.09 -33.18
CA ASN A 516 -7.16 41.53 -32.96
C ASN A 516 -8.58 42.08 -33.15
N ASN A 517 -9.28 41.64 -34.21
CA ASN A 517 -10.66 42.05 -34.48
C ASN A 517 -11.61 41.63 -33.35
N CYS A 518 -11.43 40.42 -32.79
CA CYS A 518 -12.25 39.94 -31.68
C CYS A 518 -11.97 40.69 -30.36
N MET A 519 -10.71 41.06 -30.10
CA MET A 519 -10.31 41.85 -28.92
C MET A 519 -10.73 43.32 -29.03
N SER A 520 -10.78 43.90 -30.23
CA SER A 520 -11.20 45.30 -30.45
C SER A 520 -12.71 45.48 -30.52
N ALA A 521 -13.46 44.46 -30.94
CA ALA A 521 -14.92 44.49 -31.02
C ALA A 521 -15.61 44.26 -29.65
N HIS A 522 -14.86 43.86 -28.62
CA HIS A 522 -15.40 43.62 -27.29
C HIS A 522 -15.48 44.93 -26.47
N ASP A 523 -16.66 45.27 -25.95
CA ASP A 523 -16.84 46.45 -25.11
C ASP A 523 -16.34 46.20 -23.68
N TRP A 524 -15.05 46.46 -23.49
CA TRP A 524 -14.37 46.42 -22.20
C TRP A 524 -14.98 47.39 -21.17
N THR A 525 -15.63 48.47 -21.60
CA THR A 525 -16.25 49.44 -20.69
C THR A 525 -17.45 48.80 -20.01
N LEU A 526 -18.37 48.21 -20.79
CA LEU A 526 -19.52 47.50 -20.26
C LEU A 526 -19.11 46.26 -19.47
N ALA A 527 -18.21 45.43 -20.04
CA ALA A 527 -17.82 44.14 -19.49
C ALA A 527 -17.11 44.24 -18.12
N LEU A 528 -16.39 45.33 -17.85
CA LEU A 528 -15.65 45.53 -16.60
C LEU A 528 -16.33 46.50 -15.63
N SER A 529 -17.38 47.22 -16.05
CA SER A 529 -18.03 48.30 -15.26
C SER A 529 -18.55 47.91 -13.87
N SER A 530 -18.92 46.63 -13.69
CA SER A 530 -19.56 46.12 -12.48
C SER A 530 -18.70 45.13 -11.69
N LEU A 531 -17.43 44.94 -12.08
CA LEU A 531 -16.52 43.96 -11.48
C LEU A 531 -15.45 44.65 -10.61
N ASP A 532 -15.08 44.00 -9.51
CA ASP A 532 -13.87 44.36 -8.76
C ASP A 532 -12.59 43.95 -9.53
N ALA A 533 -11.42 44.35 -9.02
CA ALA A 533 -10.15 44.14 -9.72
C ALA A 533 -9.83 42.65 -10.00
N ASP A 534 -10.15 41.76 -9.06
CA ASP A 534 -9.84 40.33 -9.17
C ASP A 534 -10.81 39.62 -10.14
N ASN A 535 -12.11 39.96 -10.09
CA ASN A 535 -13.09 39.45 -11.03
C ASN A 535 -12.92 40.04 -12.43
N ALA A 536 -12.56 41.32 -12.56
CA ALA A 536 -12.22 41.97 -13.82
C ALA A 536 -10.99 41.31 -14.49
N PHE A 537 -9.93 41.04 -13.71
CA PHE A 537 -8.76 40.32 -14.22
C PHE A 537 -9.09 38.88 -14.63
N SER A 538 -9.95 38.20 -13.85
CA SER A 538 -10.41 36.84 -14.16
C SER A 538 -11.21 36.81 -15.46
N TYR A 539 -12.18 37.72 -15.62
CA TYR A 539 -12.98 37.87 -16.84
C TYR A 539 -12.12 38.19 -18.07
N PHE A 540 -11.23 39.18 -17.98
CA PHE A 540 -10.27 39.50 -19.05
C PHE A 540 -9.41 38.27 -19.42
N SER A 541 -8.92 37.55 -18.41
CA SER A 541 -8.10 36.36 -18.62
C SER A 541 -8.87 35.24 -19.30
N GLU A 542 -10.11 34.98 -18.91
CA GLU A 542 -10.96 33.97 -19.55
C GLU A 542 -11.32 34.35 -20.98
N PHE A 543 -11.71 35.61 -21.23
CA PHE A 543 -11.99 36.12 -22.57
C PHE A 543 -10.75 35.97 -23.48
N ALA A 544 -9.60 36.52 -23.07
CA ALA A 544 -8.37 36.45 -23.85
C ALA A 544 -7.91 35.00 -24.09
N ASN A 545 -8.06 34.11 -23.10
CA ASN A 545 -7.73 32.70 -23.29
C ASN A 545 -8.71 31.96 -24.22
N SER A 546 -9.98 32.35 -24.29
CA SER A 546 -10.97 31.75 -25.22
C SER A 546 -10.74 32.18 -26.66
N VAL A 547 -10.43 33.46 -26.90
CA VAL A 547 -10.00 33.97 -28.21
C VAL A 547 -8.72 33.27 -28.67
N LEU A 548 -7.71 33.19 -27.80
CA LEU A 548 -6.46 32.48 -28.11
C LEU A 548 -6.63 30.97 -28.31
N ASP A 549 -7.59 30.33 -27.65
CA ASP A 549 -7.89 28.90 -27.85
C ASP A 549 -8.64 28.62 -29.15
N THR A 550 -9.40 29.59 -29.65
CA THR A 550 -10.09 29.55 -30.94
C THR A 550 -9.13 29.74 -32.11
N PHE A 551 -8.24 30.74 -32.02
CA PHE A 551 -7.43 31.20 -33.16
C PHE A 551 -5.95 30.82 -33.10
N VAL A 552 -5.47 30.14 -32.04
CA VAL A 552 -4.09 29.64 -31.96
C VAL A 552 -4.04 28.12 -31.83
N PRO A 553 -3.60 27.39 -32.89
CA PRO A 553 -3.48 25.93 -32.84
C PRO A 553 -2.67 25.43 -31.65
N LYS A 554 -3.18 24.42 -30.93
CA LYS A 554 -2.49 23.79 -29.80
C LYS A 554 -1.57 22.66 -30.31
N THR A 555 -0.39 22.55 -29.72
CA THR A 555 0.53 21.44 -30.04
C THR A 555 -0.14 20.09 -29.78
N THR A 556 0.07 19.12 -30.68
CA THR A 556 -0.56 17.79 -30.56
C THR A 556 0.32 16.80 -29.80
N SER A 557 -0.30 16.02 -28.90
CA SER A 557 0.39 14.95 -28.18
C SER A 557 0.73 13.80 -29.13
N ALA A 558 1.97 13.76 -29.58
CA ALA A 558 2.57 12.56 -30.14
C ALA A 558 3.57 12.01 -29.11
N PRO A 559 3.29 10.90 -28.39
CA PRO A 559 4.20 10.32 -27.39
C PRO A 559 5.57 9.89 -27.97
N PHE A 560 5.71 9.93 -29.29
CA PHE A 560 6.95 9.65 -30.02
C PHE A 560 7.50 10.85 -30.83
N SER A 561 7.02 12.09 -30.62
CA SER A 561 7.50 13.29 -31.35
C SER A 561 9.02 13.49 -31.25
N ARG A 562 9.60 13.15 -30.10
CA ARG A 562 11.04 13.18 -29.82
C ARG A 562 11.86 12.18 -30.66
N TYR A 563 11.22 11.17 -31.26
CA TYR A 563 11.90 10.17 -32.09
C TYR A 563 11.79 10.53 -33.59
N PRO A 564 12.85 10.34 -34.38
CA PRO A 564 12.84 10.55 -35.82
C PRO A 564 11.67 9.87 -36.55
N LYS A 565 11.15 10.51 -37.61
CA LYS A 565 9.99 10.05 -38.41
C LYS A 565 10.06 8.57 -38.81
N HIS A 566 11.25 8.06 -39.17
CA HIS A 566 11.43 6.65 -39.54
C HIS A 566 11.19 5.67 -38.38
N LEU A 567 11.59 6.01 -37.14
CA LEU A 567 11.33 5.16 -35.96
C LEU A 567 9.85 5.14 -35.62
N ARG A 568 9.16 6.28 -35.71
CA ARG A 568 7.70 6.38 -35.51
C ARG A 568 6.94 5.48 -36.49
N ILE A 569 7.35 5.50 -37.77
CA ILE A 569 6.78 4.64 -38.82
C ILE A 569 7.06 3.16 -38.54
N LEU A 570 8.30 2.80 -38.16
CA LEU A 570 8.66 1.42 -37.83
C LEU A 570 7.91 0.89 -36.61
N TYR A 571 7.75 1.71 -35.55
CA TYR A 571 6.97 1.36 -34.36
C TYR A 571 5.50 1.05 -34.71
N GLY A 572 4.85 1.95 -35.47
CA GLY A 572 3.47 1.73 -35.93
C GLY A 572 3.32 0.50 -36.83
N LYS A 573 4.33 0.20 -37.66
CA LYS A 573 4.38 -1.05 -38.45
C LYS A 573 4.57 -2.28 -37.56
N SER A 574 5.40 -2.23 -36.52
CA SER A 574 5.57 -3.35 -35.58
C SER A 574 4.31 -3.61 -34.75
N GLN A 575 3.65 -2.59 -34.19
CA GLN A 575 2.43 -2.79 -33.42
C GLN A 575 1.32 -3.42 -34.25
N ARG A 576 1.05 -2.90 -35.45
CA ARG A 576 0.02 -3.48 -36.34
C ARG A 576 0.32 -4.93 -36.71
N ALA A 577 1.59 -5.27 -36.95
CA ALA A 577 1.99 -6.66 -37.22
C ALA A 577 1.84 -7.56 -35.97
N SER A 578 2.17 -7.05 -34.77
CA SER A 578 2.01 -7.77 -33.51
C SER A 578 0.56 -7.99 -33.10
N ILE A 579 -0.34 -7.06 -33.40
CA ILE A 579 -1.79 -7.21 -33.18
C ILE A 579 -2.38 -8.21 -34.18
N ALA A 580 -2.06 -8.06 -35.47
CA ALA A 580 -2.65 -8.90 -36.52
C ALA A 580 -2.13 -10.36 -36.51
N ALA A 581 -0.86 -10.58 -36.19
CA ALA A 581 -0.27 -11.92 -36.16
C ALA A 581 1.01 -11.95 -35.27
N PRO A 582 0.88 -12.06 -33.94
CA PRO A 582 2.00 -11.90 -33.00
C PRO A 582 3.16 -12.87 -33.24
N ASN A 583 2.84 -14.13 -33.57
CA ASN A 583 3.82 -15.20 -33.76
C ASN A 583 4.34 -15.33 -35.21
N SER A 584 3.95 -14.44 -36.13
CA SER A 584 4.37 -14.59 -37.53
C SER A 584 5.85 -14.23 -37.74
N VAL A 585 6.51 -14.96 -38.64
CA VAL A 585 7.90 -14.67 -39.06
C VAL A 585 8.05 -13.22 -39.55
N ARG A 586 7.03 -12.67 -40.21
CA ARG A 586 6.99 -11.27 -40.67
C ARG A 586 6.97 -10.28 -39.50
N THR A 587 6.16 -10.54 -38.48
CA THR A 587 6.09 -9.74 -37.25
C THR A 587 7.43 -9.74 -36.52
N ILE A 588 8.03 -10.91 -36.31
CA ILE A 588 9.33 -11.07 -35.66
C ILE A 588 10.42 -10.25 -36.38
N HIS A 589 10.44 -10.26 -37.73
CA HIS A 589 11.39 -9.46 -38.51
C HIS A 589 11.16 -7.95 -38.38
N ILE A 590 9.90 -7.49 -38.39
CA ILE A 590 9.57 -6.06 -38.28
C ILE A 590 9.92 -5.54 -36.86
N VAL A 591 9.62 -6.31 -35.81
CA VAL A 591 10.02 -5.99 -34.42
C VAL A 591 11.54 -5.91 -34.30
N LYS A 592 12.28 -6.94 -34.76
CA LYS A 592 13.75 -6.94 -34.76
C LYS A 592 14.36 -5.74 -35.52
N ARG A 593 13.74 -5.32 -36.63
CA ARG A 593 14.14 -4.12 -37.40
C ARG A 593 13.90 -2.84 -36.61
N PHE A 594 12.72 -2.68 -36.01
CA PHE A 594 12.41 -1.53 -35.14
C PHE A 594 13.39 -1.43 -33.98
N GLU A 595 13.61 -2.51 -33.23
CA GLU A 595 14.54 -2.52 -32.10
C GLU A 595 15.98 -2.17 -32.53
N ARG A 596 16.45 -2.68 -33.68
CA ARG A 596 17.78 -2.37 -34.21
C ARG A 596 17.90 -0.87 -34.45
N SER A 597 16.96 -0.27 -35.18
CA SER A 597 16.96 1.16 -35.46
C SER A 597 16.84 2.03 -34.18
N LEU A 598 16.07 1.57 -33.18
CA LEU A 598 15.97 2.23 -31.88
C LEU A 598 17.29 2.17 -31.09
N ARG A 599 18.00 1.04 -31.12
CA ARG A 599 19.34 0.89 -30.53
C ARG A 599 20.35 1.81 -31.22
N GLU A 600 20.42 1.80 -32.56
CA GLU A 600 21.30 2.68 -33.35
C GLU A 600 21.04 4.17 -33.06
N HIS A 601 19.78 4.58 -32.91
CA HIS A 601 19.45 5.95 -32.52
C HIS A 601 19.87 6.27 -31.08
N SER A 602 19.68 5.32 -30.15
CA SER A 602 20.09 5.49 -28.75
C SER A 602 21.61 5.66 -28.62
N VAL A 603 22.39 4.87 -29.36
CA VAL A 603 23.85 5.01 -29.47
C VAL A 603 24.24 6.39 -30.01
N ARG A 604 23.62 6.86 -31.11
CA ARG A 604 23.90 8.19 -31.66
C ARG A 604 23.67 9.32 -30.66
N ILE A 605 22.61 9.24 -29.85
CA ILE A 605 22.35 10.22 -28.77
C ILE A 605 23.41 10.10 -27.65
N GLU A 606 23.82 8.88 -27.27
CA GLU A 606 24.88 8.66 -26.27
C GLU A 606 26.21 9.26 -26.73
N THR A 607 26.66 8.93 -27.95
CA THR A 607 27.88 9.45 -28.58
C THR A 607 27.83 10.98 -28.68
N SER A 608 26.77 11.55 -29.26
CA SER A 608 26.61 13.02 -29.37
C SER A 608 26.70 13.75 -28.02
N VAL A 609 26.13 13.18 -26.95
CA VAL A 609 26.22 13.78 -25.60
C VAL A 609 27.63 13.67 -25.03
N VAL A 610 28.35 12.56 -25.27
CA VAL A 610 29.76 12.42 -24.86
C VAL A 610 30.64 13.43 -25.61
N ASP A 611 30.50 13.49 -26.93
CA ASP A 611 31.29 14.34 -27.84
C ASP A 611 31.05 15.83 -27.62
N SER A 612 29.83 16.21 -27.22
CA SER A 612 29.50 17.60 -26.85
C SER A 612 30.34 18.14 -25.68
N LYS A 613 31.00 17.25 -24.91
CA LYS A 613 31.74 17.52 -23.67
C LYS A 613 30.94 18.24 -22.58
N ASN A 614 29.66 18.56 -22.81
CA ASN A 614 28.80 19.32 -21.91
C ASN A 614 28.44 18.50 -20.66
N PRO A 615 28.91 18.90 -19.45
CA PRO A 615 28.63 18.15 -18.24
C PRO A 615 27.13 18.08 -17.93
N LYS A 616 26.38 19.19 -18.09
CA LYS A 616 24.94 19.23 -17.79
C LYS A 616 24.15 18.24 -18.66
N ALA A 617 24.49 18.15 -19.94
CA ALA A 617 23.88 17.18 -20.87
C ALA A 617 24.19 15.73 -20.48
N PHE A 618 25.46 15.43 -20.15
CA PHE A 618 25.88 14.11 -19.67
C PHE A 618 25.17 13.71 -18.36
N TYR A 619 25.15 14.61 -17.37
CA TYR A 619 24.44 14.40 -16.10
C TYR A 619 22.95 14.19 -16.31
N ALA A 620 22.30 14.93 -17.22
CA ALA A 620 20.88 14.75 -17.54
C ALA A 620 20.61 13.39 -18.21
N LEU A 621 21.43 12.99 -19.20
CA LEU A 621 21.35 11.69 -19.85
C LEU A 621 21.50 10.55 -18.84
N CYS A 622 22.57 10.55 -18.05
CA CYS A 622 22.79 9.55 -17.01
C CYS A 622 21.71 9.57 -15.93
N LYS A 623 21.25 10.74 -15.47
CA LYS A 623 20.15 10.83 -14.49
C LYS A 623 18.84 10.29 -15.05
N SER A 624 18.54 10.48 -16.34
CA SER A 624 17.33 9.92 -16.97
C SER A 624 17.38 8.38 -17.10
N ARG A 625 18.54 7.82 -17.44
CA ARG A 625 18.71 6.36 -17.68
C ARG A 625 19.08 5.56 -16.44
N LEU A 626 19.71 6.18 -15.44
CA LEU A 626 20.09 5.58 -14.15
C LEU A 626 19.17 5.98 -13.01
N LYS A 627 18.07 6.72 -13.28
CA LYS A 627 16.96 6.79 -12.34
C LYS A 627 16.46 5.36 -12.17
N SER A 628 16.36 4.88 -10.94
CA SER A 628 15.30 3.91 -10.65
C SER A 628 14.01 4.58 -11.09
N CYS A 629 13.23 3.94 -11.97
CA CYS A 629 11.88 4.41 -12.20
C CYS A 629 11.18 4.55 -10.83
N ASN A 630 10.35 5.56 -10.68
CA ASN A 630 9.35 5.60 -9.60
C ASN A 630 8.20 4.60 -9.92
N SER A 631 8.47 3.55 -10.71
CA SER A 631 7.76 2.28 -10.59
C SER A 631 7.75 1.90 -9.11
N ALA A 632 6.61 1.41 -8.64
CA ALA A 632 6.26 1.23 -7.23
C ALA A 632 7.44 0.89 -6.31
N PRO A 633 7.46 1.41 -5.06
CA PRO A 633 8.52 1.12 -4.10
C PRO A 633 8.81 -0.38 -4.08
N PRO A 634 10.10 -0.79 -4.09
CA PRO A 634 10.48 -2.20 -4.25
C PRO A 634 9.69 -3.04 -3.26
N GLY A 635 9.01 -4.07 -3.78
CA GLY A 635 7.91 -4.78 -3.09
C GLY A 635 8.24 -4.99 -1.63
N ILE A 636 7.48 -4.30 -0.76
CA ILE A 636 7.81 -4.12 0.65
C ILE A 636 8.03 -5.50 1.27
N VAL A 637 9.14 -5.66 1.96
CA VAL A 637 9.50 -6.93 2.59
C VAL A 637 9.11 -6.85 4.05
N ASP A 638 8.30 -7.78 4.52
CA ASP A 638 7.95 -7.92 5.94
C ASP A 638 9.20 -8.32 6.76
N ILE A 639 9.09 -8.24 8.08
CA ILE A 639 10.21 -8.51 9.01
C ILE A 639 10.77 -9.94 8.82
N ASP A 640 9.91 -10.89 8.45
CA ASP A 640 10.25 -12.29 8.19
C ASP A 640 10.88 -12.55 6.80
N GLY A 641 11.13 -11.51 6.00
CA GLY A 641 11.71 -11.64 4.65
C GLY A 641 10.69 -11.87 3.53
N THR A 642 9.39 -11.87 3.83
CA THR A 642 8.31 -12.12 2.86
C THR A 642 8.00 -10.87 2.03
N HIS A 643 7.95 -10.98 0.69
CA HIS A 643 7.55 -9.89 -0.19
C HIS A 643 6.02 -9.67 -0.18
N LEU A 644 5.60 -8.45 0.18
CA LEU A 644 4.21 -8.02 0.26
C LEU A 644 3.75 -7.48 -1.11
N LEU A 645 2.83 -8.21 -1.75
CA LEU A 645 2.41 -7.95 -3.12
C LEU A 645 1.11 -7.13 -3.19
N SER A 646 0.10 -7.45 -2.37
CA SER A 646 -1.17 -6.70 -2.35
C SER A 646 -1.06 -5.39 -1.55
N ASN A 647 -1.98 -4.45 -1.76
CA ASN A 647 -2.02 -3.21 -0.98
C ASN A 647 -2.53 -3.45 0.44
N THR A 648 -3.40 -4.44 0.64
CA THR A 648 -3.91 -4.89 1.94
C THR A 648 -2.79 -5.48 2.81
N ASP A 649 -1.94 -6.34 2.25
CA ASP A 649 -0.81 -6.92 3.00
C ASP A 649 0.21 -5.85 3.41
N LYS A 650 0.48 -4.89 2.52
CA LYS A 650 1.33 -3.72 2.82
C LYS A 650 0.71 -2.88 3.93
N ALA A 651 -0.59 -2.60 3.88
CA ALA A 651 -1.30 -1.85 4.92
C ALA A 651 -1.30 -2.59 6.27
N HIS A 652 -1.50 -3.90 6.29
CA HIS A 652 -1.41 -4.69 7.52
C HIS A 652 0.01 -4.81 8.07
N ALA A 653 1.03 -4.94 7.22
CA ALA A 653 2.42 -4.94 7.67
C ALA A 653 2.85 -3.57 8.18
N PHE A 654 2.44 -2.48 7.53
CA PHE A 654 2.61 -1.13 8.07
C PHE A 654 1.87 -0.95 9.40
N SER A 655 0.62 -1.40 9.50
CA SER A 655 -0.15 -1.36 10.76
C SER A 655 0.54 -2.14 11.88
N ARG A 656 0.97 -3.39 11.62
CA ARG A 656 1.76 -4.21 12.56
C ARG A 656 3.08 -3.54 12.94
N TYR A 657 3.80 -2.98 11.97
CA TYR A 657 5.04 -2.25 12.20
C TYR A 657 4.79 -1.03 13.08
N PHE A 658 3.89 -0.11 12.71
CA PHE A 658 3.60 1.09 13.50
C PHE A 658 3.02 0.77 14.88
N ALA A 659 2.22 -0.28 15.03
CA ALA A 659 1.76 -0.77 16.33
C ALA A 659 2.89 -1.34 17.23
N SER A 660 4.08 -1.60 16.66
CA SER A 660 5.29 -2.08 17.35
C SER A 660 6.36 -0.99 17.58
N TYR A 661 6.05 0.28 17.31
CA TYR A 661 6.96 1.42 17.47
C TYR A 661 6.31 2.61 18.17
N PHE A 662 6.51 2.70 19.48
CA PHE A 662 5.66 3.53 20.30
C PHE A 662 6.40 3.83 21.69
N ILE A 663 6.29 4.98 22.40
CA ILE A 663 6.64 5.17 23.84
C ILE A 663 5.48 5.91 24.56
N ASN A 664 5.09 5.49 25.79
CA ASN A 664 3.96 5.97 26.65
C ASN A 664 2.52 5.52 26.26
N GLY A 665 2.08 4.35 26.73
CA GLY A 665 0.82 3.67 26.30
C GLY A 665 0.98 2.83 25.03
N ILE A 666 2.25 2.70 24.66
CA ILE A 666 2.74 2.88 23.33
C ILE A 666 4.19 2.31 23.59
N PRO A 667 4.66 1.13 23.05
CA PRO A 667 6.02 0.54 23.27
C PRO A 667 6.93 0.31 22.01
N LEU A 668 8.26 0.49 22.13
CA LEU A 668 9.26 0.58 21.03
C LEU A 668 10.03 -0.73 20.85
N THR A 669 10.20 -1.19 19.61
CA THR A 669 11.14 -2.29 19.30
C THR A 669 12.60 -1.79 19.25
N VAL A 670 13.51 -2.58 19.83
CA VAL A 670 14.96 -2.34 19.72
C VAL A 670 15.37 -2.63 18.29
N SER A 671 15.65 -1.58 17.51
CA SER A 671 16.12 -1.77 16.13
C SER A 671 17.49 -2.47 16.14
N PRO A 672 17.67 -3.63 15.48
CA PRO A 672 18.95 -4.34 15.42
C PRO A 672 19.99 -3.59 14.57
N PHE A 673 19.64 -2.44 14.00
CA PHE A 673 20.55 -1.51 13.34
C PHE A 673 20.01 -0.09 13.40
N MET A 674 20.89 0.89 13.59
CA MET A 674 20.59 2.31 13.44
C MET A 674 21.12 2.80 12.09
N LYS A 675 20.36 3.63 11.37
CA LYS A 675 20.85 4.27 10.14
C LYS A 675 21.07 5.75 10.37
N ASP A 676 22.33 6.16 10.48
CA ASP A 676 22.73 7.55 10.67
C ASP A 676 23.46 8.09 9.43
N LEU A 677 23.05 9.28 8.96
CA LEU A 677 23.49 9.96 7.74
C LEU A 677 23.62 9.11 6.45
N GLY A 678 23.10 7.87 6.43
CA GLY A 678 23.23 6.92 5.32
C GLY A 678 24.09 5.69 5.60
N VAL A 679 24.83 5.66 6.70
CA VAL A 679 25.60 4.51 7.21
C VAL A 679 24.72 3.66 8.13
N ILE A 680 24.85 2.34 8.07
CA ILE A 680 24.13 1.41 8.95
C ILE A 680 25.09 0.95 10.06
N MET A 681 24.71 1.26 11.31
CA MET A 681 25.40 0.92 12.55
C MET A 681 24.70 -0.28 13.18
N HIS A 682 25.42 -1.39 13.39
CA HIS A 682 24.93 -2.56 14.12
C HIS A 682 25.39 -2.50 15.60
N PRO A 683 24.65 -3.02 16.60
CA PRO A 683 25.05 -3.00 18.01
C PRO A 683 26.43 -3.62 18.31
N SER A 684 26.88 -4.60 17.52
CA SER A 684 28.24 -5.17 17.63
C SER A 684 29.33 -4.33 16.96
N LEU A 685 29.00 -3.13 16.46
CA LEU A 685 29.85 -2.22 15.69
C LEU A 685 30.49 -2.84 14.43
N LYS A 686 29.91 -3.93 13.92
CA LYS A 686 30.30 -4.57 12.66
C LYS A 686 29.54 -3.94 11.48
N PHE A 687 30.25 -3.67 10.39
CA PHE A 687 29.70 -3.01 9.20
C PHE A 687 29.30 -3.98 8.06
N THR A 688 29.17 -5.28 8.36
CA THR A 688 28.83 -6.34 7.38
C THR A 688 27.55 -6.03 6.60
N ASP A 689 26.48 -5.61 7.29
CA ASP A 689 25.18 -5.32 6.69
C ASP A 689 25.20 -4.04 5.86
N HIS A 690 25.91 -3.02 6.35
CA HIS A 690 26.16 -1.78 5.62
C HIS A 690 26.88 -2.06 4.30
N VAL A 691 28.02 -2.77 4.35
CA VAL A 691 28.79 -3.16 3.17
C VAL A 691 27.96 -4.02 2.22
N SER A 692 27.15 -4.94 2.73
CA SER A 692 26.29 -5.80 1.91
C SER A 692 25.17 -5.04 1.19
N LYS A 693 24.47 -4.15 1.90
CA LYS A 693 23.39 -3.32 1.33
C LYS A 693 23.96 -2.30 0.32
N MET A 694 25.10 -1.69 0.65
CA MET A 694 25.84 -0.76 -0.19
C MET A 694 26.31 -1.42 -1.50
N THR A 695 26.99 -2.58 -1.40
CA THR A 695 27.50 -3.31 -2.58
C THR A 695 26.36 -3.87 -3.44
N SER A 696 25.26 -4.35 -2.84
CA SER A 696 24.05 -4.75 -3.57
C SER A 696 23.47 -3.58 -4.37
N LYS A 697 23.27 -2.41 -3.74
CA LYS A 697 22.79 -1.18 -4.39
C LYS A 697 23.69 -0.72 -5.53
N ALA A 698 25.01 -0.81 -5.35
CA ALA A 698 25.98 -0.47 -6.40
C ALA A 698 25.94 -1.47 -7.57
N ARG A 699 25.87 -2.78 -7.31
CA ARG A 699 25.70 -3.82 -8.34
C ARG A 699 24.41 -3.64 -9.14
N ALA A 700 23.30 -3.30 -8.47
CA ALA A 700 22.04 -2.98 -9.14
C ALA A 700 22.17 -1.78 -10.10
N LYS A 701 22.90 -0.72 -9.71
CA LYS A 701 23.20 0.40 -10.61
C LYS A 701 24.13 0.02 -11.76
N VAL A 702 25.15 -0.82 -11.54
CA VAL A 702 26.01 -1.33 -12.63
C VAL A 702 25.19 -2.15 -13.63
N ASN A 703 24.27 -2.98 -13.15
CA ASN A 703 23.33 -3.73 -13.99
C ASN A 703 22.44 -2.80 -14.81
N LEU A 704 21.84 -1.79 -14.18
CA LEU A 704 20.99 -0.80 -14.86
C LEU A 704 21.79 -0.04 -15.94
N MET A 705 23.02 0.37 -15.63
CA MET A 705 23.91 1.06 -16.57
C MET A 705 24.16 0.22 -17.84
N PHE A 706 24.58 -1.04 -17.71
CA PHE A 706 24.80 -1.90 -18.89
C PHE A 706 23.50 -2.36 -19.59
N LYS A 707 22.33 -2.21 -18.95
CA LYS A 707 21.01 -2.46 -19.57
C LYS A 707 20.49 -1.24 -20.35
N CYS A 708 20.76 -0.03 -19.85
CA CYS A 708 20.19 1.20 -20.38
C CYS A 708 21.11 1.98 -21.32
N PHE A 709 22.42 1.74 -21.31
CA PHE A 709 23.36 2.27 -22.30
C PHE A 709 23.68 1.21 -23.37
N PHE A 710 23.81 1.65 -24.61
CA PHE A 710 24.03 0.80 -25.79
C PHE A 710 25.36 1.08 -26.49
N SER A 711 25.98 2.23 -26.22
CA SER A 711 27.29 2.60 -26.77
C SER A 711 28.38 1.58 -26.41
N SER A 712 29.45 1.60 -27.21
CA SER A 712 30.69 0.84 -27.03
C SER A 712 31.88 1.75 -26.64
N ASP A 713 31.63 3.02 -26.27
CA ASP A 713 32.68 3.93 -25.77
C ASP A 713 33.03 3.63 -24.29
N PRO A 714 34.31 3.31 -23.99
CA PRO A 714 34.81 3.15 -22.61
C PRO A 714 34.60 4.39 -21.73
N ASN A 715 34.72 5.59 -22.28
CA ASN A 715 34.70 6.83 -21.51
C ASN A 715 33.32 7.11 -20.92
N LEU A 716 32.24 6.87 -21.67
CA LEU A 716 30.85 6.92 -21.19
C LEU A 716 30.67 6.09 -19.92
N TYR A 717 31.09 4.80 -19.94
CA TYR A 717 30.91 3.89 -18.81
C TYR A 717 31.81 4.27 -17.63
N SER A 718 33.08 4.64 -17.88
CA SER A 718 34.00 5.10 -16.84
C SER A 718 33.47 6.36 -16.15
N ARG A 719 33.06 7.38 -16.91
CA ARG A 719 32.45 8.61 -16.38
C ARG A 719 31.16 8.32 -15.62
N ALA A 720 30.26 7.48 -16.16
CA ALA A 720 29.01 7.14 -15.49
C ALA A 720 29.25 6.38 -14.17
N TYR A 721 30.20 5.45 -14.14
CA TYR A 721 30.60 4.73 -12.94
C TYR A 721 31.21 5.66 -11.89
N THR A 722 32.19 6.49 -12.25
CA THR A 722 32.83 7.44 -11.34
C THR A 722 31.85 8.44 -10.75
N THR A 723 30.82 8.84 -11.51
CA THR A 723 29.87 9.88 -11.10
C THR A 723 28.68 9.34 -10.29
N PHE A 724 28.10 8.19 -10.66
CA PHE A 724 26.81 7.74 -10.11
C PHE A 724 26.85 6.46 -9.26
N ILE A 725 27.97 5.74 -9.29
CA ILE A 725 28.13 4.41 -8.68
C ILE A 725 29.26 4.41 -7.65
N ARG A 726 30.46 4.85 -8.03
CA ARG A 726 31.62 4.93 -7.13
C ARG A 726 31.35 5.72 -5.84
N PRO A 727 30.66 6.88 -5.84
CA PRO A 727 30.38 7.60 -4.58
C PRO A 727 29.55 6.79 -3.59
N LEU A 728 28.72 5.84 -4.07
CA LEU A 728 27.98 4.93 -3.19
C LEU A 728 28.90 3.96 -2.43
N LEU A 729 30.10 3.67 -2.96
CA LEU A 729 31.08 2.74 -2.40
C LEU A 729 32.17 3.46 -1.56
N GLU A 730 32.16 4.79 -1.54
CA GLU A 730 33.16 5.63 -0.86
C GLU A 730 32.55 6.53 0.23
N TYR A 731 31.24 6.81 0.16
CA TYR A 731 30.56 7.68 1.12
C TYR A 731 30.69 7.20 2.57
N GLY A 732 31.22 8.04 3.44
CA GLY A 732 31.40 7.75 4.87
C GLY A 732 32.44 6.67 5.19
N SER A 733 33.30 6.30 4.25
CA SER A 733 34.27 5.19 4.37
C SER A 733 35.13 5.24 5.63
N VAL A 734 35.53 6.43 6.09
CA VAL A 734 36.27 6.65 7.35
C VAL A 734 35.63 5.93 8.54
N ILE A 735 34.29 5.91 8.61
CA ILE A 735 33.54 5.27 9.69
C ILE A 735 33.57 3.75 9.55
N TRP A 736 33.26 3.23 8.35
CA TRP A 736 32.88 1.83 8.17
C TRP A 736 33.91 0.94 7.44
N SER A 737 35.03 1.50 6.95
CA SER A 737 35.99 0.79 6.08
C SER A 737 36.42 -0.56 6.71
N PRO A 738 36.24 -1.68 6.00
CA PRO A 738 36.41 -3.00 6.60
C PRO A 738 37.88 -3.34 6.81
N HIS A 739 38.16 -4.00 7.95
CA HIS A 739 39.47 -4.60 8.25
C HIS A 739 39.61 -6.03 7.70
N THR A 740 38.50 -6.71 7.35
CA THR A 740 38.56 -8.07 6.81
C THR A 740 38.71 -8.08 5.29
N VAL A 741 39.66 -8.89 4.82
CA VAL A 741 39.93 -9.13 3.39
C VAL A 741 38.66 -9.57 2.64
N THR A 742 37.76 -10.31 3.28
CA THR A 742 36.47 -10.74 2.71
C THR A 742 35.56 -9.56 2.37
N LEU A 743 35.35 -8.62 3.29
CA LEU A 743 34.50 -7.44 3.07
C LEU A 743 35.17 -6.44 2.11
N ALA A 744 36.49 -6.26 2.20
CA ALA A 744 37.25 -5.46 1.24
C ALA A 744 37.09 -6.00 -0.19
N ASN A 745 37.23 -7.32 -0.38
CA ASN A 745 37.00 -7.99 -1.66
C ASN A 745 35.55 -7.91 -2.15
N GLN A 746 34.55 -7.93 -1.25
CA GLN A 746 33.14 -7.77 -1.61
C GLN A 746 32.85 -6.40 -2.26
N ILE A 747 33.52 -5.35 -1.78
CA ILE A 747 33.48 -4.00 -2.34
C ILE A 747 34.24 -3.94 -3.67
N GLU A 748 35.49 -4.42 -3.68
CA GLU A 748 36.35 -4.40 -4.87
C GLU A 748 35.75 -5.24 -6.02
N ALA A 749 35.02 -6.32 -5.71
CA ALA A 749 34.28 -7.13 -6.67
C ALA A 749 33.27 -6.31 -7.51
N VAL A 750 32.75 -5.19 -7.01
CA VAL A 750 31.89 -4.30 -7.78
C VAL A 750 32.68 -3.60 -8.90
N GLN A 751 33.89 -3.12 -8.60
CA GLN A 751 34.77 -2.51 -9.61
C GLN A 751 35.36 -3.56 -10.56
N ARG A 752 35.71 -4.76 -10.05
CA ARG A 752 36.17 -5.90 -10.87
C ARG A 752 35.12 -6.35 -11.90
N ASN A 753 33.85 -6.46 -11.49
CA ASN A 753 32.73 -6.81 -12.36
C ASN A 753 32.43 -5.70 -13.37
N PHE A 754 32.43 -4.43 -12.92
CA PHE A 754 32.25 -3.27 -13.78
C PHE A 754 33.31 -3.23 -14.89
N SER A 755 34.60 -3.31 -14.55
CA SER A 755 35.69 -3.22 -15.53
C SER A 755 35.66 -4.39 -16.52
N LEU A 756 35.41 -5.61 -16.06
CA LEU A 756 35.26 -6.78 -16.94
C LEU A 756 34.13 -6.57 -17.97
N ARG A 757 32.95 -6.14 -17.52
CA ARG A 757 31.79 -5.91 -18.39
C ARG A 757 31.96 -4.73 -19.33
N LEU A 758 32.68 -3.70 -18.91
CA LEU A 758 33.06 -2.58 -19.78
C LEU A 758 33.91 -3.10 -20.94
N PHE A 759 34.95 -3.88 -20.64
CA PHE A 759 35.83 -4.47 -21.66
C PHE A 759 35.02 -5.34 -22.65
N THR A 760 34.16 -6.24 -22.16
CA THR A 760 33.28 -7.03 -23.02
C THR A 760 32.34 -6.18 -23.88
N ARG A 761 31.73 -5.13 -23.30
CA ARG A 761 30.79 -4.23 -24.03
C ARG A 761 31.50 -3.40 -25.10
N CYS A 762 32.72 -2.96 -24.81
CA CYS A 762 33.52 -2.12 -25.70
C CYS A 762 34.43 -2.93 -26.64
N ARG A 763 34.37 -4.27 -26.60
CA ARG A 763 35.19 -5.22 -27.37
C ARG A 763 36.71 -5.04 -27.16
N ILE A 764 37.11 -4.62 -25.97
CA ILE A 764 38.53 -4.53 -25.59
C ILE A 764 39.03 -5.95 -25.25
N PRO A 765 40.24 -6.37 -25.69
CA PRO A 765 40.83 -7.65 -25.33
C PRO A 765 40.84 -7.92 -23.82
N TYR A 766 40.67 -9.19 -23.44
CA TYR A 766 40.73 -9.58 -22.03
C TYR A 766 42.10 -9.24 -21.41
N SER A 767 42.08 -8.73 -20.19
CA SER A 767 43.26 -8.38 -19.39
C SER A 767 42.95 -8.55 -17.90
N LEU A 768 44.00 -8.66 -17.06
CA LEU A 768 43.84 -8.90 -15.62
C LEU A 768 43.30 -7.65 -14.91
N TYR A 769 42.84 -7.81 -13.67
CA TYR A 769 42.19 -6.69 -12.98
C TYR A 769 43.08 -5.44 -12.83
N PRO A 770 44.37 -5.53 -12.45
CA PRO A 770 45.26 -4.37 -12.38
C PRO A 770 45.36 -3.64 -13.72
N ASP A 771 45.57 -4.38 -14.82
CA ASP A 771 45.68 -3.82 -16.16
C ASP A 771 44.40 -3.10 -16.58
N ARG A 772 43.23 -3.71 -16.32
CA ARG A 772 41.93 -3.10 -16.63
C ARG A 772 41.72 -1.77 -15.92
N ILE A 773 42.09 -1.66 -14.64
CA ILE A 773 41.91 -0.40 -13.91
C ILE A 773 42.95 0.65 -14.32
N ASN A 774 44.18 0.24 -14.62
CA ASN A 774 45.21 1.12 -15.16
C ASN A 774 44.80 1.71 -16.52
N GLN A 775 44.33 0.88 -17.46
CA GLN A 775 43.84 1.31 -18.78
C GLN A 775 42.61 2.23 -18.70
N LEU A 776 41.76 2.06 -17.67
CA LEU A 776 40.61 2.93 -17.43
C LEU A 776 40.93 4.16 -16.56
N SER A 777 42.19 4.36 -16.16
CA SER A 777 42.65 5.42 -15.24
C SER A 777 41.87 5.42 -13.91
N LEU A 778 41.64 4.23 -13.34
CA LEU A 778 40.91 4.02 -12.09
C LEU A 778 41.84 3.49 -11.00
N GLN A 779 41.82 4.13 -9.82
CA GLN A 779 42.41 3.56 -8.61
C GLN A 779 41.54 2.41 -8.06
N THR A 780 42.13 1.49 -7.28
CA THR A 780 41.39 0.50 -6.49
C THR A 780 40.49 1.21 -5.46
N LEU A 781 39.34 0.62 -5.10
CA LEU A 781 38.46 1.25 -4.11
C LEU A 781 39.10 1.21 -2.72
N GLU A 782 39.95 0.22 -2.46
CA GLU A 782 40.76 0.12 -1.24
C GLU A 782 41.71 1.30 -1.06
N HIS A 783 42.56 1.60 -2.05
CA HIS A 783 43.46 2.75 -2.01
C HIS A 783 42.70 4.08 -1.86
N ARG A 784 41.50 4.20 -2.46
CA ARG A 784 40.65 5.39 -2.30
C ARG A 784 40.03 5.54 -0.91
N ARG A 785 39.68 4.44 -0.23
CA ARG A 785 39.29 4.45 1.18
C ARG A 785 40.48 4.84 2.07
N PHE A 786 41.65 4.26 1.84
CA PHE A 786 42.88 4.59 2.56
C PHE A 786 43.25 6.08 2.47
N ILE A 787 43.23 6.67 1.27
CA ILE A 787 43.41 8.13 1.10
C ILE A 787 42.37 8.93 1.87
N SER A 788 41.12 8.46 1.94
CA SER A 788 40.05 9.13 2.70
C SER A 788 40.30 9.10 4.21
N ASP A 789 40.77 7.97 4.75
CA ASP A 789 41.12 7.82 6.17
C ASP A 789 42.31 8.71 6.54
N LEU A 790 43.38 8.76 5.71
CA LEU A 790 44.54 9.63 5.94
C LEU A 790 44.19 11.13 5.81
N LEU A 791 43.41 11.53 4.81
CA LEU A 791 42.96 12.92 4.64
C LEU A 791 42.08 13.39 5.80
N PHE A 792 41.28 12.49 6.37
CA PHE A 792 40.51 12.77 7.56
C PHE A 792 41.44 12.99 8.76
N LEU A 793 42.34 12.04 9.04
CA LEU A 793 43.27 12.14 10.17
C LEU A 793 44.14 13.40 10.10
N HIS A 794 44.73 13.70 8.95
CA HIS A 794 45.52 14.92 8.75
C HIS A 794 44.74 16.17 9.15
N LYS A 795 43.52 16.32 8.64
CA LYS A 795 42.66 17.46 8.97
C LYS A 795 42.27 17.51 10.44
N SER A 796 42.06 16.36 11.08
CA SER A 796 41.77 16.29 12.51
C SER A 796 42.97 16.72 13.37
N VAL A 797 44.17 16.23 13.05
CA VAL A 797 45.42 16.60 13.75
C VAL A 797 45.72 18.10 13.61
N HIS A 798 45.47 18.67 12.43
CA HIS A 798 45.63 20.10 12.15
C HIS A 798 44.43 20.98 12.58
N GLY A 799 43.45 20.44 13.32
CA GLY A 799 42.34 21.24 13.86
C GLY A 799 41.32 21.77 12.83
N PHE A 800 41.33 21.30 11.58
CA PHE A 800 40.33 21.66 10.56
C PHE A 800 38.93 21.08 10.84
N TYR A 801 38.81 20.19 11.84
CA TYR A 801 37.54 19.64 12.31
C TYR A 801 37.36 19.91 13.81
N SER A 802 36.25 20.53 14.18
CA SER A 802 35.91 20.85 15.57
C SER A 802 35.21 19.67 16.25
N TYR A 803 35.99 18.74 16.82
CA TYR A 803 35.48 17.68 17.70
C TYR A 803 36.54 17.24 18.72
N ASP A 804 36.11 16.62 19.83
CA ASP A 804 37.04 16.03 20.81
C ASP A 804 37.72 14.79 20.23
N HIS A 805 39.02 14.90 19.96
CA HIS A 805 39.83 13.81 19.45
C HIS A 805 40.50 12.98 20.55
N SER A 806 40.43 13.41 21.83
CA SER A 806 41.13 12.77 22.96
C SER A 806 40.77 11.29 23.14
N ASN A 807 39.51 10.95 22.85
CA ASN A 807 38.97 9.60 22.89
C ASN A 807 39.31 8.73 21.66
N LEU A 808 39.96 9.30 20.64
CA LEU A 808 40.29 8.65 19.37
C LEU A 808 41.81 8.51 19.20
N PHE A 809 42.56 9.60 19.42
CA PHE A 809 44.02 9.62 19.39
C PHE A 809 44.59 10.72 20.28
N LYS A 810 45.79 10.51 20.81
CA LYS A 810 46.57 11.54 21.51
C LYS A 810 47.84 11.85 20.71
N LEU A 811 48.25 13.12 20.70
CA LEU A 811 49.57 13.49 20.19
C LEU A 811 50.64 12.86 21.11
N SER A 812 51.66 12.27 20.49
CA SER A 812 52.74 11.55 21.15
C SER A 812 54.05 11.80 20.40
N PRO A 813 54.55 13.04 20.38
CA PRO A 813 55.86 13.37 19.81
C PRO A 813 56.96 12.54 20.49
N LEU A 814 58.00 12.19 19.74
CA LEU A 814 59.16 11.51 20.31
C LEU A 814 59.98 12.51 21.14
N ILE A 815 60.37 12.10 22.35
CA ILE A 815 61.21 12.88 23.29
C ILE A 815 62.58 13.23 22.65
N ARG A 816 63.02 12.43 21.67
CA ARG A 816 64.23 12.65 20.88
C ARG A 816 63.86 12.75 19.39
N SER A 817 64.33 13.79 18.71
CA SER A 817 64.22 13.88 17.26
C SER A 817 64.98 12.72 16.61
N LEU A 818 64.26 11.90 15.85
CA LEU A 818 64.84 10.90 14.95
C LEU A 818 64.75 11.46 13.53
N ARG A 819 65.80 11.26 12.72
CA ARG A 819 65.88 11.72 11.31
C ARG A 819 64.78 11.19 10.36
N ARG A 820 63.81 10.41 10.86
CA ARG A 820 62.66 9.83 10.12
C ARG A 820 61.36 9.88 10.93
N ALA A 821 61.21 10.82 11.87
CA ALA A 821 60.00 10.96 12.68
C ALA A 821 59.57 12.42 12.75
N HIS A 822 58.28 12.67 12.55
CA HIS A 822 57.68 13.99 12.59
C HIS A 822 57.13 14.33 13.98
N SER A 823 56.99 15.63 14.26
CA SER A 823 56.42 16.17 15.51
C SER A 823 54.96 15.75 15.76
N LEU A 824 54.14 15.63 14.70
CA LEU A 824 52.70 15.33 14.78
C LEU A 824 52.33 13.84 14.95
N ARG A 825 53.22 13.01 15.51
CA ARG A 825 52.95 11.58 15.73
C ARG A 825 51.80 11.37 16.71
N ILE A 826 51.03 10.31 16.49
CA ILE A 826 49.88 9.96 17.33
C ILE A 826 50.06 8.60 18.00
N ALA A 827 49.43 8.44 19.17
CA ALA A 827 49.23 7.18 19.87
C ALA A 827 47.75 6.97 20.14
N LEU A 828 47.33 5.71 20.34
CA LEU A 828 46.00 5.42 20.84
C LEU A 828 45.89 5.77 22.34
N PRO A 829 44.75 6.29 22.81
CA PRO A 829 44.56 6.57 24.24
C PRO A 829 44.42 5.29 25.08
N PHE A 830 43.91 4.20 24.48
CA PHE A 830 43.76 2.86 25.06
C PHE A 830 44.14 1.78 24.03
N VAL A 831 44.38 0.55 24.48
CA VAL A 831 44.63 -0.61 23.59
C VAL A 831 43.27 -1.23 23.20
N PRO A 832 42.86 -1.19 21.92
CA PRO A 832 41.63 -1.83 21.48
C PRO A 832 41.80 -3.36 21.38
N PRO A 833 40.72 -4.15 21.52
CA PRO A 833 40.75 -5.58 21.22
C PRO A 833 41.13 -5.84 19.76
N THR A 834 41.90 -6.89 19.49
CA THR A 834 42.36 -7.26 18.13
C THR A 834 41.22 -7.54 17.13
N SER A 835 40.01 -7.80 17.62
CA SER A 835 38.78 -8.01 16.84
C SER A 835 38.08 -6.71 16.41
N HIS A 836 38.53 -5.55 16.89
CA HIS A 836 37.94 -4.24 16.59
C HIS A 836 38.93 -3.33 15.86
N SER A 837 38.52 -2.81 14.71
CA SER A 837 39.28 -1.82 13.94
C SER A 837 38.53 -0.49 13.87
N SER A 838 39.05 0.52 14.57
CA SER A 838 38.64 1.92 14.45
C SER A 838 39.37 2.60 13.29
N PHE A 839 38.95 3.80 12.87
CA PHE A 839 39.65 4.52 11.81
C PHE A 839 41.14 4.75 12.15
N VAL A 840 41.44 5.17 13.38
CA VAL A 840 42.82 5.43 13.84
C VAL A 840 43.67 4.16 13.75
N THR A 841 43.16 3.00 14.17
CA THR A 841 43.93 1.74 14.11
C THR A 841 44.35 1.33 12.69
N ARG A 842 43.63 1.79 11.64
CA ARG A 842 43.97 1.46 10.24
C ARG A 842 45.04 2.38 9.64
N VAL A 843 45.24 3.57 10.20
CA VAL A 843 46.13 4.60 9.63
C VAL A 843 47.26 5.03 10.54
N ILE A 844 47.26 4.66 11.83
CA ILE A 844 48.25 5.12 12.81
C ILE A 844 49.69 4.83 12.40
N ASP A 845 49.99 3.61 11.95
CA ASP A 845 51.35 3.23 11.52
C ASP A 845 51.76 4.02 10.28
N GLN A 846 50.83 4.14 9.33
CA GLN A 846 51.02 4.81 8.04
C GLN A 846 51.19 6.33 8.20
N TRP A 847 50.49 6.94 9.16
CA TRP A 847 50.66 8.34 9.56
C TRP A 847 52.01 8.56 10.22
N ASN A 848 52.34 7.73 11.21
CA ASN A 848 53.55 7.89 12.03
C ASN A 848 54.87 7.70 11.28
N VAL A 849 54.84 7.07 10.10
CA VAL A 849 56.00 6.86 9.21
C VAL A 849 56.17 7.98 8.17
N LEU A 850 55.24 8.92 8.05
CA LEU A 850 55.35 10.05 7.13
C LEU A 850 56.57 10.94 7.46
N SER A 851 57.14 11.56 6.42
CA SER A 851 58.13 12.63 6.61
C SER A 851 57.49 13.85 7.27
N GLU A 852 58.31 14.65 7.97
CA GLU A 852 57.82 15.87 8.62
C GLU A 852 57.24 16.87 7.62
N GLU A 853 57.88 17.03 6.46
CA GLU A 853 57.39 17.87 5.36
C GLU A 853 55.95 17.52 4.95
N TYR A 854 55.63 16.24 4.75
CA TYR A 854 54.28 15.82 4.37
C TYR A 854 53.30 15.94 5.54
N ALA A 855 53.70 15.56 6.75
CA ALA A 855 52.84 15.59 7.93
C ALA A 855 52.39 17.02 8.30
N ILE A 856 53.26 18.03 8.11
CA ILE A 856 52.93 19.45 8.40
C ILE A 856 52.36 20.21 7.19
N SER A 857 52.31 19.58 6.00
CA SER A 857 51.88 20.25 4.77
C SER A 857 50.42 20.70 4.78
N SER A 858 50.06 21.63 3.89
CA SER A 858 48.65 22.04 3.76
C SER A 858 47.77 20.86 3.29
N PRO A 859 46.47 20.82 3.66
CA PRO A 859 45.57 19.75 3.21
C PRO A 859 45.45 19.60 1.69
N PHE A 860 45.80 20.64 0.92
CA PHE A 860 45.90 20.58 -0.54
C PHE A 860 47.16 19.86 -1.00
N ASN A 861 48.33 20.23 -0.45
CA ASN A 861 49.62 19.61 -0.78
C ASN A 861 49.63 18.13 -0.35
N PHE A 862 49.17 17.84 0.87
CA PHE A 862 49.04 16.48 1.38
C PHE A 862 48.16 15.59 0.49
N ARG A 863 47.02 16.13 0.01
CA ARG A 863 46.15 15.42 -0.92
C ARG A 863 46.80 15.16 -2.27
N SER A 864 47.52 16.15 -2.82
CA SER A 864 48.22 16.01 -4.10
C SER A 864 49.32 14.95 -4.02
N HIS A 865 50.07 14.92 -2.91
CA HIS A 865 51.06 13.88 -2.64
C HIS A 865 50.40 12.49 -2.55
N LEU A 866 49.35 12.31 -1.73
CA LEU A 866 48.65 11.03 -1.60
C LEU A 866 48.07 10.51 -2.93
N LEU A 867 47.60 11.39 -3.82
CA LEU A 867 47.09 11.01 -5.14
C LEU A 867 48.20 10.65 -6.15
N SER A 868 49.45 11.04 -5.89
CA SER A 868 50.61 10.69 -6.73
C SER A 868 51.17 9.29 -6.44
N LEU A 869 50.80 8.69 -5.31
CA LEU A 869 51.29 7.37 -4.90
C LEU A 869 50.72 6.25 -5.81
N PRO A 870 51.53 5.24 -6.18
CA PRO A 870 51.05 4.11 -6.98
C PRO A 870 49.90 3.34 -6.31
N SER A 871 48.94 2.89 -7.10
CA SER A 871 47.77 2.12 -6.65
C SER A 871 48.05 0.63 -6.40
N ILE A 872 49.31 0.18 -6.58
CA ILE A 872 49.71 -1.23 -6.54
C ILE A 872 50.31 -1.57 -5.17
N SER A 873 49.58 -2.40 -4.42
CA SER A 873 49.98 -3.07 -3.18
C SER A 873 50.81 -2.25 -2.18
N PHE A 874 50.11 -1.51 -1.31
CA PHE A 874 50.64 -1.16 0.00
C PHE A 874 50.66 -2.42 0.89
N SER A 875 51.67 -3.28 0.71
CA SER A 875 52.17 -4.05 1.85
C SER A 875 52.92 -3.08 2.77
N SER A 876 53.09 -3.46 4.04
CA SER A 876 53.80 -2.65 5.05
C SER A 876 55.22 -2.25 4.65
N ASP A 877 55.86 -3.00 3.74
CA ASP A 877 57.21 -2.73 3.25
C ASP A 877 57.29 -1.54 2.28
N SER A 878 56.20 -1.16 1.62
CA SER A 878 56.21 -0.15 0.55
C SER A 878 56.51 1.26 1.04
N LEU A 879 56.20 1.57 2.31
CA LEU A 879 56.44 2.88 2.92
C LEU A 879 57.81 3.01 3.61
N LEU A 880 58.60 1.94 3.67
CA LEU A 880 59.99 1.98 4.17
C LEU A 880 61.00 2.38 3.08
N ARG A 881 60.53 2.65 1.85
CA ARG A 881 61.34 3.04 0.68
C ARG A 881 61.01 4.42 0.09
N LEU A 882 60.17 5.19 0.79
CA LEU A 882 60.05 6.64 0.66
C LEU A 882 60.64 7.31 1.92
#